data_AF-A0A2D5AFP8-F1
#
_entry.id   AF-A0A2D5AFP8-F1
#
_cell.length_a   1.000
_cell.length_b   1.000
_cell.length_c   1.000
_cell.angle_alpha   90.00
_cell.angle_beta   90.00
_cell.angle_gamma   90.00
#
_symmetry.space_group_name_H-M   'P 1'
#
loop_
_entity.id
_entity.type
_entity.pdbx_description
1 polymer ?
#
loop_
_entity_poly.entity_id
_entity_poly.type
_entity_poly.pdbx_seq_one_letter_code
_entity_poly.pdbx_strand_id
1 'polypeptide(L)'
;MKHCQRLLSRFATTACLLATAGLSFAQGSFWSTPRNTRTDAPTTEVAEYRAFQVDVASLESWLSEVPTGKAFEASRSSWILELPMPDGEMERFSVLNSPVMAPALAARYPEIQVFAGQGVDSPEATVRFDMTPQGFHAMILKEGETVYIDPYHPGIRDEVIVYTRTAFYRTTSKQVEGCMALEVPQSTSPKTGPTVGSGKEVKVMGRPTIATNRADNGSQLRTYRLALACTGEYAQFHGGTVSSVLAAMNTSMARVNGIFERDVCLTMELVPNNDQLVFLNSGSDPYTNSNGGSMLSQNINTCNSVIGSANYDIGHVFSTGGGGVAYLQSPCGGSKAGGVTGQGAPVGDPFDVDYVAHEMGHQYGGNHTQNNSCNRASSAAYEPGSASTIMGYAGICAPNLQSNSDDHFHNHSINEMVAFTVNGNGNTCAVKTATGNGIPVVNAGVDGLTIPISTPFELTATGSDPDGDAVTYNWEQYDLGPSTASGDNNLTNPSGNQPIFRSFSSTASPTRTFPRAQDLVNNTTTIGEHLPTYSRGLKFKCTIRDNRAGGGGFADDLKSLNVTADAGPFLVQAPNGGGSAVGNTQLPVTWDVAGTNGNGVNCSAVDIFLSTDGGYTFPTLLVAGTPNDGSASVLVPNVTTAQARIKVKASNNVFFDISNANFSITPGAGDIDYDLAIVSVQGLESESCESVLDPKVSVFNVGQQAVTAFSVSLSFDGAAPLVVNWTGSLASGEGVDVEFCESGPCVVLADGDHVANVSVQLAGATDENPSNDDYTANFTTASGAELTWTIVTDNYPGETTWSVTNDAGSTVWSGGPYAATGTTYSESVCLPYGCYTLTVNDSYGDGICCAYGQGSFELTSGGAVLASGGEFGSTTSANFCLDAPSVPGCTDPTATNYNPQATEDDGSCIEAVAGCTDENACNYDASANQEDGSCEYPAPIVTSCGTCEVDCGGTCLADADLDGICDACECAGCQDETACNYDATATDPGECFYADPGFNCDGTPLCTEDLNGNGAVEVGDVLLVLAEFGCEADCTTDLTGDGFVAVDDVLILLSVFGTSCQ
;
A
#
# COMPACT_ATOMS: atom_id res chain seq x y z
N MET A 1 -8.83 58.21 -29.86
CA MET A 1 -9.38 59.50 -29.39
C MET A 1 -10.76 59.23 -28.82
N LYS A 2 -10.97 59.57 -27.52
CA LYS A 2 -12.21 59.99 -26.80
C LYS A 2 -13.53 59.30 -27.20
N HIS A 3 -14.37 58.74 -26.34
CA HIS A 3 -14.66 58.74 -24.91
C HIS A 3 -15.45 57.42 -24.68
N CYS A 4 -15.35 56.71 -23.56
CA CYS A 4 -16.14 57.02 -22.38
C CYS A 4 -15.65 56.18 -21.20
N GLN A 5 -15.35 56.84 -20.10
CA GLN A 5 -15.04 56.26 -18.80
C GLN A 5 -16.08 56.80 -17.82
N ARG A 6 -16.64 55.87 -17.03
CA ARG A 6 -16.65 55.90 -15.55
C ARG A 6 -17.82 56.55 -14.77
N LEU A 7 -18.25 55.73 -13.78
CA LEU A 7 -18.59 56.04 -12.36
C LEU A 7 -19.98 56.67 -12.14
N LEU A 8 -20.78 56.41 -11.10
CA LEU A 8 -20.75 55.70 -9.79
C LEU A 8 -22.21 55.80 -9.27
N SER A 9 -22.87 54.84 -8.61
CA SER A 9 -22.85 54.55 -7.15
C SER A 9 -24.19 53.86 -6.79
N ARG A 10 -24.18 52.64 -6.24
CA ARG A 10 -24.49 52.22 -4.83
C ARG A 10 -25.88 52.59 -4.28
N PHE A 11 -26.77 51.60 -4.03
CA PHE A 11 -27.03 50.97 -2.71
C PHE A 11 -28.16 49.90 -2.74
N ALA A 12 -27.96 48.82 -1.96
CA ALA A 12 -28.95 47.93 -1.28
C ALA A 12 -29.65 46.81 -2.13
N THR A 13 -29.20 45.54 -2.04
CA THR A 13 -29.79 44.38 -1.27
C THR A 13 -31.07 43.79 -1.88
N THR A 14 -31.36 42.49 -2.05
CA THR A 14 -30.74 41.18 -1.80
C THR A 14 -31.73 40.17 -2.43
N ALA A 15 -31.30 39.23 -3.27
CA ALA A 15 -31.88 37.88 -3.42
C ALA A 15 -30.94 37.05 -4.30
N CYS A 16 -30.31 36.06 -3.66
CA CYS A 16 -29.31 35.12 -4.13
C CYS A 16 -29.86 33.71 -3.83
N LEU A 17 -29.22 32.68 -4.39
CA LEU A 17 -29.56 31.23 -4.41
C LEU A 17 -30.58 30.85 -5.50
N LEU A 18 -30.40 29.82 -6.34
CA LEU A 18 -29.41 28.75 -6.46
C LEU A 18 -29.37 28.31 -7.92
N ALA A 19 -28.21 28.35 -8.56
CA ALA A 19 -27.91 27.59 -9.77
C ALA A 19 -26.43 27.19 -9.70
N THR A 20 -26.15 26.15 -8.93
CA THR A 20 -24.88 25.43 -8.95
C THR A 20 -24.78 24.70 -10.28
N ALA A 21 -24.24 25.37 -11.29
CA ALA A 21 -23.76 24.69 -12.49
C ALA A 21 -22.45 23.99 -12.13
N GLY A 22 -22.51 22.67 -11.93
CA GLY A 22 -21.34 21.82 -11.95
C GLY A 22 -20.69 21.90 -13.33
N LEU A 23 -19.56 22.59 -13.41
CA LEU A 23 -18.69 22.55 -14.59
C LEU A 23 -17.85 21.27 -14.49
N SER A 24 -18.39 20.17 -15.01
CA SER A 24 -17.56 19.03 -15.41
C SER A 24 -16.80 19.44 -16.68
N PHE A 25 -15.53 19.82 -16.54
CA PHE A 25 -14.61 19.85 -17.67
C PHE A 25 -14.30 18.40 -18.05
N ALA A 26 -14.80 17.94 -19.19
CA ALA A 26 -14.26 16.77 -19.85
C ALA A 26 -12.82 17.10 -20.28
N GLN A 27 -11.81 16.63 -19.54
CA GLN A 27 -10.41 16.79 -19.91
C GLN A 27 -10.12 15.84 -21.09
N GLY A 28 -9.75 16.40 -22.24
CA GLY A 28 -9.14 15.62 -23.32
C GLY A 28 -7.70 15.27 -22.96
N SER A 29 -7.20 14.13 -23.44
CA SER A 29 -5.80 13.73 -23.23
C SER A 29 -4.84 14.70 -23.93
N PHE A 30 -3.81 15.15 -23.20
CA PHE A 30 -2.71 15.99 -23.74
C PHE A 30 -1.73 15.20 -24.62
N TRP A 31 -1.89 13.88 -24.66
CA TRP A 31 -0.93 12.94 -25.23
C TRP A 31 -1.54 12.25 -26.44
N SER A 32 -0.78 12.15 -27.53
CA SER A 32 -1.21 11.42 -28.72
C SER A 32 -0.06 10.62 -29.33
N THR A 33 -0.39 9.57 -30.08
CA THR A 33 0.64 8.80 -30.78
C THR A 33 1.30 9.66 -31.88
N PRO A 34 2.62 9.57 -32.06
CA PRO A 34 3.32 10.37 -33.05
C PRO A 34 2.79 10.13 -34.46
N ARG A 35 2.46 11.21 -35.18
CA ARG A 35 1.92 11.13 -36.56
C ARG A 35 2.98 10.73 -37.60
N ASN A 36 4.27 10.95 -37.29
CA ASN A 36 5.42 10.56 -38.12
C ASN A 36 6.54 10.05 -37.19
N THR A 37 7.18 8.94 -37.54
CA THR A 37 8.39 8.50 -36.85
C THR A 37 9.58 9.36 -37.29
N ARG A 38 10.26 9.99 -36.33
CA ARG A 38 11.57 10.62 -36.57
C ARG A 38 12.57 9.57 -37.07
N THR A 39 13.48 10.01 -37.95
CA THR A 39 14.52 9.14 -38.54
C THR A 39 15.81 9.14 -37.74
N ASP A 40 16.03 10.18 -36.94
CA ASP A 40 17.08 10.31 -35.95
C ASP A 40 16.69 9.65 -34.63
N ALA A 41 17.67 9.24 -33.82
CA ALA A 41 17.46 8.64 -32.51
C ALA A 41 17.28 9.72 -31.45
N PRO A 42 16.55 9.46 -30.34
CA PRO A 42 16.42 10.41 -29.24
C PRO A 42 17.78 10.74 -28.61
N THR A 43 17.90 11.91 -27.97
CA THR A 43 19.13 12.31 -27.27
C THR A 43 19.47 11.34 -26.13
N THR A 44 18.45 10.85 -25.42
CA THR A 44 18.60 9.84 -24.39
C THR A 44 18.70 8.46 -25.04
N GLU A 45 19.83 7.77 -24.88
CA GLU A 45 20.04 6.43 -25.44
C GLU A 45 19.36 5.35 -24.57
N VAL A 46 18.18 4.89 -25.00
CA VAL A 46 17.37 3.89 -24.29
C VAL A 46 17.19 2.63 -25.13
N ALA A 47 17.19 1.45 -24.51
CA ALA A 47 16.99 0.18 -25.23
C ALA A 47 15.57 0.05 -25.80
N GLU A 48 14.58 0.45 -25.01
CA GLU A 48 13.16 0.35 -25.31
C GLU A 48 12.46 1.61 -24.77
N TYR A 49 11.62 2.24 -25.59
CA TYR A 49 10.84 3.42 -25.21
C TYR A 49 9.57 3.53 -26.05
N ARG A 50 8.59 4.29 -25.56
CA ARG A 50 7.43 4.75 -26.34
C ARG A 50 7.51 6.24 -26.56
N ALA A 51 7.23 6.69 -27.78
CA ALA A 51 7.18 8.12 -28.09
C ALA A 51 5.75 8.64 -28.10
N PHE A 52 5.54 9.87 -27.62
CA PHE A 52 4.25 10.56 -27.59
C PHE A 52 4.39 12.01 -28.08
N GLN A 53 3.38 12.49 -28.80
CA GLN A 53 3.18 13.91 -29.10
C GLN A 53 2.45 14.59 -27.95
N VAL A 54 2.89 15.80 -27.60
CA VAL A 54 2.35 16.62 -26.52
C VAL A 54 1.65 17.85 -27.08
N ASP A 55 0.39 18.07 -26.72
CA ASP A 55 -0.26 19.37 -26.96
C ASP A 55 0.22 20.40 -25.95
N VAL A 56 1.40 20.98 -26.24
CA VAL A 56 2.09 21.92 -25.35
C VAL A 56 1.21 23.11 -24.97
N ALA A 57 0.44 23.65 -25.91
CA ALA A 57 -0.35 24.85 -25.66
C ALA A 57 -1.50 24.55 -24.67
N SER A 58 -2.19 23.43 -24.86
CA SER A 58 -3.26 23.00 -23.95
C SER A 58 -2.69 22.61 -22.58
N LEU A 59 -1.56 21.90 -22.54
CA LEU A 59 -0.91 21.49 -21.29
C LEU A 59 -0.41 22.70 -20.49
N GLU A 60 0.30 23.65 -21.11
CA GLU A 60 0.76 24.87 -20.43
C GLU A 60 -0.40 25.73 -19.92
N SER A 61 -1.47 25.86 -20.71
CA SER A 61 -2.66 26.58 -20.28
C SER A 61 -3.26 25.96 -19.02
N TRP A 62 -3.37 24.62 -18.99
CA TRP A 62 -3.90 23.89 -17.85
C TRP A 62 -2.97 23.99 -16.63
N LEU A 63 -1.66 23.78 -16.82
CA LEU A 63 -0.64 23.87 -15.77
C LEU A 63 -0.58 25.26 -15.13
N SER A 64 -0.89 26.31 -15.87
CA SER A 64 -0.93 27.69 -15.34
C SER A 64 -2.05 27.93 -14.33
N GLU A 65 -3.08 27.10 -14.32
CA GLU A 65 -4.22 27.17 -13.39
C GLU A 65 -4.02 26.29 -12.15
N VAL A 66 -3.08 25.34 -12.20
CA VAL A 66 -2.77 24.45 -11.07
C VAL A 66 -2.27 25.28 -9.88
N PRO A 67 -2.88 25.15 -8.69
CA PRO A 67 -2.51 25.94 -7.53
C PRO A 67 -1.07 25.65 -7.10
N THR A 68 -0.41 26.67 -6.56
CA THR A 68 0.90 26.53 -5.92
C THR A 68 0.75 26.14 -4.46
N GLY A 69 1.49 25.13 -4.02
CA GLY A 69 1.47 24.63 -2.65
C GLY A 69 2.71 23.81 -2.31
N LYS A 70 2.65 23.08 -1.20
CA LYS A 70 3.70 22.14 -0.81
C LYS A 70 3.43 20.77 -1.43
N ALA A 71 4.50 20.03 -1.74
CA ALA A 71 4.38 18.73 -2.39
C ALA A 71 3.52 17.71 -1.59
N PHE A 72 3.54 17.75 -0.25
CA PHE A 72 2.67 16.91 0.60
C PHE A 72 1.19 17.27 0.61
N GLU A 73 0.80 18.37 -0.02
CA GLU A 73 -0.59 18.73 -0.25
C GLU A 73 -1.13 18.11 -1.55
N ALA A 74 -0.26 17.50 -2.38
CA ALA A 74 -0.63 16.90 -3.67
C ALA A 74 -1.75 15.87 -3.56
N SER A 75 -1.73 15.00 -2.55
CA SER A 75 -2.77 13.98 -2.34
C SER A 75 -4.17 14.55 -2.11
N ARG A 76 -4.28 15.83 -1.72
CA ARG A 76 -5.56 16.53 -1.49
C ARG A 76 -5.96 17.45 -2.65
N SER A 77 -5.16 17.51 -3.70
CA SER A 77 -5.48 18.31 -4.88
C SER A 77 -6.64 17.69 -5.65
N SER A 78 -7.48 18.54 -6.24
CA SER A 78 -8.51 18.12 -7.19
C SER A 78 -8.03 18.19 -8.64
N TRP A 79 -6.77 18.59 -8.87
CA TRP A 79 -6.18 18.71 -10.20
C TRP A 79 -5.53 17.39 -10.58
N ILE A 80 -6.11 16.72 -11.56
CA ILE A 80 -5.65 15.41 -12.03
C ILE A 80 -4.91 15.57 -13.35
N LEU A 81 -3.71 15.01 -13.45
CA LEU A 81 -2.94 14.88 -14.69
C LEU A 81 -2.76 13.39 -15.02
N GLU A 82 -3.16 13.00 -16.23
CA GLU A 82 -2.85 11.69 -16.78
C GLU A 82 -1.43 11.71 -17.38
N LEU A 83 -0.61 10.71 -17.06
CA LEU A 83 0.73 10.52 -17.62
C LEU A 83 0.81 9.19 -18.38
N PRO A 84 1.45 9.16 -19.56
CA PRO A 84 1.63 7.92 -20.32
C PRO A 84 2.65 7.01 -19.66
N MET A 85 2.35 5.70 -19.67
CA MET A 85 3.20 4.66 -19.08
C MET A 85 3.87 3.76 -20.15
N PRO A 86 4.99 3.07 -19.83
CA PRO A 86 5.71 2.21 -20.79
C PRO A 86 4.90 1.01 -21.31
N ASP A 87 3.92 0.53 -20.56
CA ASP A 87 2.99 -0.55 -20.93
C ASP A 87 1.92 -0.10 -21.94
N GLY A 88 1.72 1.21 -22.10
CA GLY A 88 0.73 1.81 -22.97
C GLY A 88 -0.54 2.29 -22.27
N GLU A 89 -0.65 2.07 -20.97
CA GLU A 89 -1.71 2.62 -20.14
C GLU A 89 -1.43 4.09 -19.80
N MET A 90 -2.44 4.76 -19.26
CA MET A 90 -2.34 6.10 -18.70
C MET A 90 -2.54 6.01 -17.19
N GLU A 91 -1.67 6.65 -16.42
CA GLU A 91 -1.76 6.66 -14.95
C GLU A 91 -2.12 8.08 -14.46
N ARG A 92 -3.11 8.19 -13.58
CA ARG A 92 -3.60 9.46 -13.05
C ARG A 92 -2.84 9.87 -11.80
N PHE A 93 -2.43 11.13 -11.76
CA PHE A 93 -1.80 11.76 -10.61
C PHE A 93 -2.58 12.99 -10.16
N SER A 94 -2.81 13.11 -8.86
CA SER A 94 -3.25 14.35 -8.26
C SER A 94 -2.06 15.27 -8.04
N VAL A 95 -2.08 16.46 -8.64
CA VAL A 95 -0.89 17.31 -8.80
C VAL A 95 -1.05 18.70 -8.19
N LEU A 96 0.09 19.27 -7.80
CA LEU A 96 0.22 20.62 -7.27
C LEU A 96 1.51 21.27 -7.82
N ASN A 97 1.46 22.57 -8.08
CA ASN A 97 2.65 23.32 -8.45
C ASN A 97 3.53 23.48 -7.20
N SER A 98 4.69 22.83 -7.19
CA SER A 98 5.63 22.80 -6.07
C SER A 98 7.02 23.18 -6.58
N PRO A 99 7.29 24.49 -6.77
CA PRO A 99 8.53 24.98 -7.37
C PRO A 99 9.77 24.55 -6.58
N VAL A 100 10.85 24.25 -7.31
CA VAL A 100 12.20 24.08 -6.73
C VAL A 100 12.88 25.44 -6.53
N MET A 101 12.47 26.48 -7.26
CA MET A 101 12.98 27.83 -7.08
C MET A 101 12.23 28.60 -6.01
N ALA A 102 12.95 29.37 -5.20
CA ALA A 102 12.32 30.35 -4.31
C ALA A 102 11.40 31.31 -5.10
N PRO A 103 10.30 31.82 -4.49
CA PRO A 103 9.28 32.58 -5.21
C PRO A 103 9.79 33.75 -6.05
N ALA A 104 10.80 34.49 -5.55
CA ALA A 104 11.37 35.63 -6.26
C ALA A 104 12.22 35.24 -7.49
N LEU A 105 12.80 34.03 -7.49
CA LEU A 105 13.53 33.51 -8.65
C LEU A 105 12.53 32.92 -9.66
N ALA A 106 11.54 32.15 -9.20
CA ALA A 106 10.46 31.64 -10.05
C ALA A 106 9.71 32.76 -10.78
N ALA A 107 9.45 33.89 -10.12
CA ALA A 107 8.83 35.05 -10.75
C ALA A 107 9.68 35.71 -11.86
N ARG A 108 11.02 35.54 -11.85
CA ARG A 108 11.91 36.03 -12.91
C ARG A 108 12.00 35.08 -14.10
N TYR A 109 11.74 33.79 -13.88
CA TYR A 109 11.79 32.72 -14.87
C TYR A 109 10.48 31.92 -14.86
N PRO A 110 9.32 32.55 -15.14
CA PRO A 110 8.01 31.91 -15.05
C PRO A 110 7.82 30.76 -16.05
N GLU A 111 8.67 30.66 -17.07
CA GLU A 111 8.69 29.57 -18.04
C GLU A 111 9.25 28.25 -17.50
N ILE A 112 9.77 28.23 -16.27
CA ILE A 112 10.29 27.04 -15.59
C ILE A 112 9.34 26.70 -14.44
N GLN A 113 8.54 25.64 -14.61
CA GLN A 113 7.56 25.20 -13.62
C GLN A 113 7.83 23.75 -13.20
N VAL A 114 7.81 23.50 -11.89
CA VAL A 114 8.01 22.16 -11.31
C VAL A 114 6.80 21.80 -10.47
N PHE A 115 6.35 20.57 -10.59
CA PHE A 115 5.15 20.04 -9.97
C PHE A 115 5.48 18.78 -9.16
N ALA A 116 4.62 18.48 -8.21
CA ALA A 116 4.62 17.23 -7.46
C ALA A 116 3.24 16.58 -7.59
N GLY A 117 3.19 15.25 -7.56
CA GLY A 117 1.94 14.52 -7.60
C GLY A 117 1.95 13.22 -6.79
N GLN A 118 0.77 12.84 -6.34
CA GLN A 118 0.45 11.54 -5.74
C GLN A 118 -0.38 10.72 -6.73
N GLY A 119 -0.09 9.43 -6.88
CA GLY A 119 -0.87 8.54 -7.73
C GLY A 119 -2.30 8.37 -7.23
N VAL A 120 -3.25 8.33 -8.16
CA VAL A 120 -4.68 8.11 -7.91
C VAL A 120 -5.06 6.66 -8.18
N ASP A 121 -4.48 6.10 -9.25
CA ASP A 121 -4.68 4.69 -9.62
C ASP A 121 -3.75 3.77 -8.82
N SER A 122 -2.52 4.23 -8.56
CA SER A 122 -1.52 3.60 -7.71
C SER A 122 -1.17 4.53 -6.54
N PRO A 123 -1.84 4.42 -5.38
CA PRO A 123 -1.65 5.34 -4.25
C PRO A 123 -0.21 5.39 -3.72
N GLU A 124 0.58 4.35 -3.90
CA GLU A 124 1.99 4.26 -3.52
C GLU A 124 2.95 4.99 -4.49
N ALA A 125 2.46 5.41 -5.66
CA ALA A 125 3.28 6.08 -6.67
C ALA A 125 3.35 7.60 -6.42
N THR A 126 4.53 8.19 -6.65
CA THR A 126 4.72 9.65 -6.59
C THR A 126 5.41 10.14 -7.85
N VAL A 127 5.14 11.39 -8.22
CA VAL A 127 5.76 11.99 -9.41
C VAL A 127 6.34 13.37 -9.12
N ARG A 128 7.53 13.61 -9.67
CA ARG A 128 8.12 14.94 -9.84
C ARG A 128 8.25 15.19 -11.33
N PHE A 129 7.61 16.26 -11.82
CA PHE A 129 7.68 16.63 -13.23
C PHE A 129 7.85 18.13 -13.42
N ASP A 130 8.42 18.51 -14.56
CA ASP A 130 8.63 19.89 -14.95
C ASP A 130 8.21 20.17 -16.38
N MET A 131 7.76 21.40 -16.61
CA MET A 131 7.59 21.98 -17.93
C MET A 131 8.53 23.18 -18.02
N THR A 132 9.51 23.09 -18.92
CA THR A 132 10.55 24.10 -19.10
C THR A 132 10.79 24.42 -20.58
N PRO A 133 11.63 25.42 -20.91
CA PRO A 133 12.07 25.63 -22.29
C PRO A 133 12.83 24.43 -22.88
N GLN A 134 13.35 23.51 -22.05
CA GLN A 134 14.03 22.30 -22.52
C GLN A 134 13.05 21.16 -22.86
N GLY A 135 11.80 21.22 -22.41
CA GLY A 135 10.79 20.20 -22.67
C GLY A 135 10.01 19.83 -21.41
N PHE A 136 9.21 18.78 -21.52
CA PHE A 136 8.53 18.14 -20.40
C PHE A 136 9.39 16.98 -19.88
N HIS A 137 9.68 16.97 -18.58
CA HIS A 137 10.37 15.86 -17.91
C HIS A 137 9.54 15.35 -16.75
N ALA A 138 9.54 14.05 -16.51
CA ALA A 138 8.94 13.45 -15.32
C ALA A 138 9.79 12.29 -14.79
N MET A 139 9.78 12.13 -13.47
CA MET A 139 10.25 10.94 -12.76
C MET A 139 9.12 10.45 -11.87
N ILE A 140 8.65 9.24 -12.16
CA ILE A 140 7.59 8.56 -11.43
C ILE A 140 8.26 7.46 -10.61
N LEU A 141 8.22 7.61 -9.29
CA LEU A 141 8.66 6.62 -8.32
C LEU A 141 7.46 5.73 -8.01
N LYS A 142 7.54 4.44 -8.36
CA LYS A 142 6.49 3.46 -8.07
C LYS A 142 7.08 2.14 -7.61
N GLU A 143 6.22 1.20 -7.27
CA GLU A 143 6.61 -0.14 -6.84
C GLU A 143 7.56 -0.81 -7.85
N GLY A 144 8.71 -1.29 -7.38
CA GLY A 144 9.64 -2.16 -8.12
C GLY A 144 10.39 -1.54 -9.31
N GLU A 145 9.94 -0.42 -9.89
CA GLU A 145 10.55 0.20 -11.07
C GLU A 145 10.25 1.70 -11.13
N THR A 146 11.21 2.48 -11.65
CA THR A 146 11.06 3.93 -11.85
C THR A 146 10.85 4.24 -13.32
N VAL A 147 9.91 5.14 -13.61
CA VAL A 147 9.56 5.54 -14.97
C VAL A 147 10.00 6.98 -15.23
N TYR A 148 10.61 7.18 -16.40
CA TYR A 148 11.04 8.48 -16.87
C TYR A 148 10.23 8.90 -18.11
N ILE A 149 9.92 10.19 -18.14
CA ILE A 149 9.45 10.87 -19.35
C ILE A 149 10.46 11.97 -19.63
N ASP A 150 11.05 11.96 -20.82
CA ASP A 150 12.03 12.96 -21.26
C ASP A 150 11.69 13.48 -22.65
N PRO A 151 12.09 14.71 -23.00
CA PRO A 151 11.93 15.22 -24.35
C PRO A 151 12.75 14.40 -25.35
N TYR A 152 12.23 14.23 -26.57
CA TYR A 152 12.93 13.46 -27.62
C TYR A 152 14.33 14.03 -27.92
N HIS A 153 14.41 15.36 -27.98
CA HIS A 153 15.67 16.11 -27.91
C HIS A 153 15.49 17.34 -27.02
N PRO A 154 16.54 17.81 -26.33
CA PRO A 154 16.49 19.06 -25.58
C PRO A 154 15.99 20.22 -26.43
N GLY A 155 14.98 20.94 -25.93
CA GLY A 155 14.35 22.07 -26.61
C GLY A 155 13.21 21.69 -27.57
N ILE A 156 12.97 20.39 -27.79
CA ILE A 156 11.76 19.89 -28.46
C ILE A 156 10.70 19.66 -27.39
N ARG A 157 9.62 20.44 -27.46
CA ARG A 157 8.61 20.51 -26.39
C ARG A 157 7.35 19.69 -26.70
N ASP A 158 7.13 19.38 -27.97
CA ASP A 158 5.93 18.71 -28.49
C ASP A 158 6.10 17.19 -28.67
N GLU A 159 7.24 16.63 -28.27
CA GLU A 159 7.54 15.20 -28.41
C GLU A 159 8.39 14.69 -27.24
N VAL A 160 7.91 13.61 -26.60
CA VAL A 160 8.55 12.97 -25.45
C VAL A 160 8.73 11.48 -25.68
N ILE A 161 9.68 10.89 -24.96
CA ILE A 161 9.84 9.45 -24.83
C ILE A 161 9.54 9.02 -23.39
N VAL A 162 8.90 7.87 -23.25
CA VAL A 162 8.52 7.24 -21.98
C VAL A 162 9.25 5.90 -21.89
N TYR A 163 9.95 5.67 -20.78
CA TYR A 163 10.77 4.48 -20.61
C TYR A 163 10.98 4.14 -19.14
N THR A 164 11.30 2.87 -18.87
CA THR A 164 11.69 2.43 -17.52
C THR A 164 13.18 2.64 -17.29
N ARG A 165 13.55 2.84 -16.02
CA ARG A 165 14.94 2.92 -15.59
C ARG A 165 15.72 1.69 -16.04
N THR A 166 15.16 0.49 -15.89
CA THR A 166 15.78 -0.74 -16.39
C THR A 166 16.07 -0.69 -17.90
N ALA A 167 15.16 -0.16 -18.73
CA ALA A 167 15.39 -0.06 -20.18
C ALA A 167 16.53 0.90 -20.52
N PHE A 168 16.71 1.97 -19.74
CA PHE A 168 17.81 2.92 -19.90
C PHE A 168 19.18 2.28 -19.63
N TYR A 169 19.29 1.42 -18.63
CA TYR A 169 20.56 0.78 -18.26
C TYR A 169 20.94 -0.44 -19.08
N ARG A 170 20.06 -0.92 -19.97
CA ARG A 170 20.43 -1.95 -20.94
C ARG A 170 21.34 -1.43 -22.07
N THR A 171 21.27 -0.12 -22.37
CA THR A 171 22.05 0.55 -23.42
C THR A 171 23.22 1.36 -22.87
N THR A 172 23.18 1.71 -21.58
CA THR A 172 24.18 2.58 -20.96
C THR A 172 25.07 1.81 -19.99
N SER A 173 26.31 2.27 -19.84
CA SER A 173 27.21 1.82 -18.77
C SER A 173 27.87 3.03 -18.15
N LYS A 174 27.96 3.04 -16.81
CA LYS A 174 28.64 4.11 -16.09
C LYS A 174 30.09 4.20 -16.59
N GLN A 175 30.45 5.35 -17.14
CA GLN A 175 31.85 5.66 -17.42
C GLN A 175 32.56 5.78 -16.08
N VAL A 176 33.73 5.15 -15.93
CA VAL A 176 34.46 5.13 -14.65
C VAL A 176 34.95 6.54 -14.32
N GLU A 177 34.14 7.28 -13.58
CA GLU A 177 34.45 8.59 -13.01
C GLU A 177 34.24 8.47 -11.48
N GLY A 178 35.29 8.70 -10.69
CA GLY A 178 35.31 8.32 -9.26
C GLY A 178 34.55 9.31 -8.36
N CYS A 179 33.95 8.80 -7.28
CA CYS A 179 33.36 9.58 -6.18
C CYS A 179 34.29 9.59 -4.95
N MET A 180 34.25 10.64 -4.12
CA MET A 180 35.05 10.71 -2.88
C MET A 180 34.36 11.53 -1.78
N ALA A 181 34.30 11.03 -0.55
CA ALA A 181 33.93 11.81 0.63
C ALA A 181 35.16 12.39 1.36
N LEU A 182 35.03 13.61 1.91
CA LEU A 182 36.03 14.21 2.81
C LEU A 182 35.40 14.60 4.16
N GLU A 183 36.01 14.20 5.27
CA GLU A 183 35.58 14.62 6.61
C GLU A 183 35.94 16.09 6.87
N VAL A 184 35.07 16.80 7.61
CA VAL A 184 35.36 18.15 8.12
C VAL A 184 36.19 18.04 9.42
N PRO A 185 37.42 18.56 9.50
CA PRO A 185 38.15 18.62 10.76
C PRO A 185 37.68 19.82 11.60
N GLN A 186 37.30 19.58 12.85
CA GLN A 186 37.34 20.63 13.88
C GLN A 186 38.82 21.01 14.12
N SER A 187 39.25 22.15 13.55
CA SER A 187 40.42 22.96 13.90
C SER A 187 41.74 22.24 14.30
N THR A 188 42.69 22.12 13.36
CA THR A 188 44.06 22.72 13.37
C THR A 188 44.94 22.07 12.30
N SER A 189 45.57 22.90 11.45
CA SER A 189 46.43 22.54 10.29
C SER A 189 47.93 22.40 10.68
N PRO A 190 48.95 22.27 9.77
CA PRO A 190 48.96 22.06 8.29
C PRO A 190 50.13 21.19 7.68
N LYS A 191 50.06 20.97 6.34
CA LYS A 191 51.15 20.71 5.32
C LYS A 191 51.60 19.24 5.11
N THR A 192 51.94 18.72 3.90
CA THR A 192 52.31 19.24 2.55
C THR A 192 52.21 18.08 1.51
N GLY A 193 51.87 18.34 0.24
CA GLY A 193 51.75 17.32 -0.85
C GLY A 193 53.10 16.85 -1.45
N PRO A 194 53.20 16.38 -2.72
CA PRO A 194 52.25 15.66 -3.57
C PRO A 194 52.80 14.26 -3.99
N THR A 195 51.97 13.20 -3.99
CA THR A 195 52.27 11.98 -4.76
C THR A 195 51.01 11.14 -5.00
N VAL A 196 50.82 10.75 -6.25
CA VAL A 196 49.88 9.72 -6.70
C VAL A 196 50.36 8.37 -6.16
N GLY A 197 49.54 7.70 -5.37
CA GLY A 197 49.86 6.38 -4.81
C GLY A 197 48.92 5.99 -3.68
N SER A 198 48.34 4.80 -3.80
CA SER A 198 47.67 3.98 -2.79
C SER A 198 47.89 4.39 -1.33
N GLY A 199 46.79 4.58 -0.59
CA GLY A 199 46.78 4.76 0.85
C GLY A 199 46.32 6.15 1.27
N LYS A 200 45.01 6.40 1.21
CA LYS A 200 44.39 7.38 2.09
C LYS A 200 43.74 6.58 3.21
N GLU A 201 44.36 6.62 4.37
CA GLU A 201 43.75 6.17 5.62
C GLU A 201 42.36 6.82 5.72
N VAL A 202 41.35 5.95 5.79
CA VAL A 202 40.02 6.29 6.27
C VAL A 202 40.23 6.79 7.70
N LYS A 203 40.03 8.09 7.92
CA LYS A 203 39.72 8.52 9.28
C LYS A 203 38.41 7.86 9.64
N VAL A 204 38.39 7.24 10.82
CA VAL A 204 37.21 6.62 11.38
C VAL A 204 36.29 7.76 11.79
N MET A 205 35.17 7.92 11.08
CA MET A 205 34.10 8.83 11.47
C MET A 205 33.62 8.49 12.88
N GLY A 206 33.43 9.55 13.67
CA GLY A 206 32.98 9.44 15.06
C GLY A 206 31.64 8.70 15.16
N ARG A 207 31.49 7.95 16.25
CA ARG A 207 30.21 7.38 16.67
C ARG A 207 29.12 8.48 16.59
N PRO A 208 28.00 8.26 15.89
CA PRO A 208 26.81 9.03 16.21
C PRO A 208 26.57 8.84 17.71
N THR A 209 26.42 9.93 18.45
CA THR A 209 25.71 9.85 19.73
C THR A 209 24.35 9.27 19.39
N ILE A 210 24.16 7.99 19.72
CA ILE A 210 22.87 7.32 19.67
C ILE A 210 21.95 8.19 20.54
N ALA A 211 21.17 9.05 19.89
CA ALA A 211 19.94 9.50 20.51
C ALA A 211 19.11 8.22 20.61
N THR A 212 18.81 7.82 21.84
CA THR A 212 18.02 6.64 22.20
C THR A 212 16.56 6.73 21.77
N ASN A 213 16.20 7.72 20.94
CA ASN A 213 14.88 7.90 20.39
C ASN A 213 14.96 7.69 18.88
N ARG A 214 14.19 6.72 18.38
CA ARG A 214 13.86 6.55 16.97
C ARG A 214 13.54 7.92 16.39
N ALA A 215 14.31 8.36 15.40
CA ALA A 215 14.23 9.73 14.92
C ALA A 215 12.97 9.88 14.06
N ASP A 216 12.03 10.72 14.50
CA ASP A 216 10.79 11.00 13.77
C ASP A 216 11.09 11.59 12.38
N ASN A 217 10.81 10.83 11.33
CA ASN A 217 10.90 11.26 9.93
C ASN A 217 9.56 11.00 9.23
N GLY A 218 9.06 11.97 8.46
CA GLY A 218 7.72 11.93 7.83
C GLY A 218 6.78 13.02 8.34
N SER A 219 6.71 13.25 9.65
CA SER A 219 5.79 14.23 10.27
C SER A 219 6.19 15.70 10.06
N GLN A 220 7.46 15.96 9.74
CA GLN A 220 8.00 17.30 9.50
C GLN A 220 8.94 17.31 8.29
N LEU A 221 8.50 18.00 7.23
CA LEU A 221 9.34 18.28 6.06
C LEU A 221 10.40 19.33 6.42
N ARG A 222 11.66 19.02 6.13
CA ARG A 222 12.80 19.94 6.29
C ARG A 222 13.15 20.58 4.95
N THR A 223 12.92 21.88 4.82
CA THR A 223 13.30 22.66 3.64
C THR A 223 14.63 23.35 3.86
N TYR A 224 15.59 23.11 2.96
CA TYR A 224 16.92 23.74 2.95
C TYR A 224 17.06 24.71 1.78
N ARG A 225 17.60 25.91 2.03
CA ARG A 225 17.93 26.86 0.97
C ARG A 225 19.23 26.43 0.28
N LEU A 226 19.14 26.08 -0.99
CA LEU A 226 20.25 25.61 -1.82
C LEU A 226 20.84 26.75 -2.66
N ALA A 227 22.15 26.97 -2.49
CA ALA A 227 22.97 27.77 -3.39
C ALA A 227 23.64 26.84 -4.42
N LEU A 228 23.03 26.71 -5.60
CA LEU A 228 23.49 25.82 -6.66
C LEU A 228 24.24 26.62 -7.73
N ALA A 229 25.55 26.41 -7.80
CA ALA A 229 26.41 27.02 -8.80
C ALA A 229 26.67 26.08 -9.98
N CYS A 230 27.16 26.63 -11.09
CA CYS A 230 27.73 25.81 -12.17
C CYS A 230 29.02 26.40 -12.71
N THR A 231 29.87 25.54 -13.30
CA THR A 231 31.00 26.00 -14.10
C THR A 231 30.54 26.59 -15.43
N GLY A 232 31.41 27.37 -16.07
CA GLY A 232 31.19 27.90 -17.41
C GLY A 232 31.00 26.81 -18.45
N GLU A 233 31.71 25.69 -18.31
CA GLU A 233 31.56 24.55 -19.20
C GLU A 233 30.20 23.88 -19.06
N TYR A 234 29.69 23.70 -17.83
CA TYR A 234 28.33 23.20 -17.60
C TYR A 234 27.30 24.16 -18.22
N ALA A 235 27.49 25.46 -18.03
CA ALA A 235 26.59 26.45 -18.60
C ALA A 235 26.57 26.41 -20.14
N GLN A 236 27.73 26.26 -20.77
CA GLN A 236 27.84 26.13 -22.23
C GLN A 236 27.20 24.84 -22.76
N PHE A 237 27.35 23.72 -22.03
CA PHE A 237 26.70 22.47 -22.39
C PHE A 237 25.16 22.63 -22.45
N HIS A 238 24.59 23.30 -21.45
CA HIS A 238 23.14 23.56 -21.34
C HIS A 238 22.68 24.79 -22.12
N GLY A 239 23.31 25.13 -23.25
CA GLY A 239 22.86 26.17 -24.18
C GLY A 239 23.35 27.60 -23.88
N GLY A 240 24.17 27.80 -22.85
CA GLY A 240 24.90 29.05 -22.63
C GLY A 240 24.06 30.26 -22.22
N THR A 241 22.84 30.03 -21.71
CA THR A 241 21.98 31.10 -21.16
C THR A 241 21.59 30.80 -19.73
N VAL A 242 21.28 31.84 -18.94
CA VAL A 242 20.86 31.63 -17.55
C VAL A 242 19.55 30.84 -17.46
N SER A 243 18.56 31.14 -18.32
CA SER A 243 17.27 30.43 -18.32
C SER A 243 17.44 28.95 -18.68
N SER A 244 18.23 28.62 -19.70
CA SER A 244 18.46 27.22 -20.10
C SER A 244 19.23 26.41 -19.05
N VAL A 245 20.20 27.04 -18.35
CA VAL A 245 20.92 26.41 -17.23
C VAL A 245 20.02 26.21 -16.02
N LEU A 246 19.22 27.21 -15.66
CA LEU A 246 18.28 27.09 -14.55
C LEU A 246 17.22 26.03 -14.83
N ALA A 247 16.78 25.86 -16.09
CA ALA A 247 15.86 24.79 -16.47
C ALA A 247 16.48 23.41 -16.18
N ALA A 248 17.72 23.16 -16.65
CA ALA A 248 18.42 21.91 -16.38
C ALA A 248 18.65 21.66 -14.88
N MET A 249 19.07 22.69 -14.14
CA MET A 249 19.21 22.60 -12.67
C MET A 249 17.90 22.26 -11.97
N ASN A 250 16.77 22.81 -12.44
CA ASN A 250 15.45 22.51 -11.87
C ASN A 250 15.03 21.06 -12.15
N THR A 251 15.23 20.56 -13.37
CA THR A 251 14.95 19.16 -13.72
C THR A 251 15.76 18.19 -12.85
N SER A 252 17.08 18.41 -12.72
CA SER A 252 17.94 17.60 -11.84
C SER A 252 17.46 17.65 -10.39
N MET A 253 17.18 18.84 -9.87
CA MET A 253 16.75 18.99 -8.49
C MET A 253 15.32 18.50 -8.24
N ALA A 254 14.44 18.48 -9.24
CA ALA A 254 13.11 17.87 -9.12
C ALA A 254 13.22 16.37 -8.86
N ARG A 255 14.09 15.68 -9.61
CA ARG A 255 14.39 14.24 -9.42
C ARG A 255 15.05 13.96 -8.08
N VAL A 256 16.10 14.71 -7.76
CA VAL A 256 16.81 14.58 -6.48
C VAL A 256 15.86 14.83 -5.30
N ASN A 257 15.07 15.90 -5.35
CA ASN A 257 14.09 16.16 -4.29
C ASN A 257 13.06 15.04 -4.18
N GLY A 258 12.61 14.41 -5.27
CA GLY A 258 11.71 13.26 -5.21
C GLY A 258 12.25 12.11 -4.35
N ILE A 259 13.53 11.76 -4.52
CA ILE A 259 14.20 10.71 -3.73
C ILE A 259 14.37 11.14 -2.27
N PHE A 260 14.86 12.35 -2.02
CA PHE A 260 15.10 12.86 -0.66
C PHE A 260 13.80 13.11 0.13
N GLU A 261 12.71 13.44 -0.54
CA GLU A 261 11.38 13.59 0.06
C GLU A 261 10.81 12.23 0.45
N ARG A 262 10.98 11.20 -0.38
CA ARG A 262 10.57 9.82 -0.09
C ARG A 262 11.38 9.21 1.06
N ASP A 263 12.71 9.31 1.00
CA ASP A 263 13.58 8.55 1.90
C ASP A 263 13.95 9.30 3.19
N VAL A 264 14.02 10.64 3.18
CA VAL A 264 14.60 11.45 4.28
C VAL A 264 13.69 12.63 4.70
N CYS A 265 12.47 12.72 4.15
CA CYS A 265 11.52 13.82 4.42
C CYS A 265 12.18 15.22 4.36
N LEU A 266 13.00 15.45 3.34
CA LEU A 266 13.69 16.73 3.13
C LEU A 266 13.59 17.19 1.69
N THR A 267 13.59 18.50 1.50
CA THR A 267 13.53 19.13 0.17
C THR A 267 14.47 20.33 0.10
N MET A 268 14.98 20.60 -1.10
CA MET A 268 15.92 21.69 -1.36
C MET A 268 15.30 22.73 -2.29
N GLU A 269 15.35 23.99 -1.86
CA GLU A 269 14.81 25.15 -2.59
C GLU A 269 15.95 26.07 -3.04
N LEU A 270 16.06 26.37 -4.33
CA LEU A 270 17.06 27.29 -4.87
C LEU A 270 16.85 28.71 -4.35
N VAL A 271 17.94 29.34 -3.89
CA VAL A 271 17.88 30.69 -3.29
C VAL A 271 17.34 31.77 -4.25
N PRO A 272 16.73 32.86 -3.73
CA PRO A 272 16.13 33.93 -4.53
C PRO A 272 17.00 34.60 -5.60
N ASN A 273 18.33 34.50 -5.49
CA ASN A 273 19.32 35.07 -6.40
C ASN A 273 20.29 34.01 -6.99
N ASN A 274 19.83 32.77 -7.13
CA ASN A 274 20.66 31.66 -7.64
C ASN A 274 21.14 31.88 -9.09
N ASP A 275 20.43 32.68 -9.88
CA ASP A 275 20.85 33.13 -11.22
C ASP A 275 22.23 33.81 -11.23
N GLN A 276 22.68 34.36 -10.10
CA GLN A 276 24.02 34.96 -9.96
C GLN A 276 25.15 33.94 -9.82
N LEU A 277 24.81 32.67 -9.55
CA LEU A 277 25.76 31.54 -9.48
C LEU A 277 25.85 30.77 -10.80
N VAL A 278 25.15 31.23 -11.84
CA VAL A 278 25.25 30.70 -13.20
C VAL A 278 26.36 31.44 -13.94
N PHE A 279 27.54 30.83 -14.01
CA PHE A 279 28.68 31.40 -14.73
C PHE A 279 28.63 30.94 -16.17
N LEU A 280 28.46 31.87 -17.13
CA LEU A 280 28.31 31.52 -18.54
C LEU A 280 29.63 31.35 -19.30
N ASN A 281 30.75 31.80 -18.75
CA ASN A 281 32.04 31.85 -19.46
C ASN A 281 33.11 31.03 -18.74
N SER A 282 33.51 29.91 -19.35
CA SER A 282 34.53 28.99 -18.83
C SER A 282 35.92 29.61 -18.65
N GLY A 283 36.22 30.71 -19.35
CA GLY A 283 37.49 31.41 -19.21
C GLY A 283 37.56 32.35 -18.00
N SER A 284 36.43 32.64 -17.35
CA SER A 284 36.35 33.65 -16.28
C SER A 284 35.54 33.22 -15.06
N ASP A 285 35.01 32.01 -15.05
CA ASP A 285 34.33 31.48 -13.87
C ASP A 285 35.35 31.24 -12.72
N PRO A 286 34.88 31.14 -11.45
CA PRO A 286 35.76 31.00 -10.30
C PRO A 286 36.22 29.55 -10.05
N TYR A 287 35.94 28.61 -10.96
CA TYR A 287 36.08 27.18 -10.73
C TYR A 287 37.21 26.55 -11.56
N THR A 288 37.76 25.47 -11.03
CA THR A 288 38.64 24.58 -11.77
C THR A 288 37.84 23.35 -12.20
N ASN A 289 37.13 23.46 -13.32
CA ASN A 289 36.11 22.51 -13.78
C ASN A 289 36.50 21.02 -13.70
N SER A 290 37.76 20.66 -13.96
CA SER A 290 38.23 19.26 -13.92
C SER A 290 38.88 18.85 -12.59
N ASN A 291 38.67 19.58 -11.49
CA ASN A 291 39.27 19.29 -10.19
C ASN A 291 38.26 19.51 -9.04
N GLY A 292 37.48 18.47 -8.74
CA GLY A 292 36.50 18.48 -7.66
C GLY A 292 37.07 18.92 -6.30
N GLY A 293 38.24 18.42 -5.93
CA GLY A 293 38.88 18.77 -4.66
C GLY A 293 39.18 20.26 -4.51
N SER A 294 39.54 20.94 -5.61
CA SER A 294 39.72 22.40 -5.62
C SER A 294 38.38 23.12 -5.58
N MET A 295 37.39 22.62 -6.34
CA MET A 295 36.06 23.18 -6.44
C MET A 295 35.30 23.21 -5.10
N LEU A 296 35.57 22.29 -4.16
CA LEU A 296 35.00 22.35 -2.80
C LEU A 296 35.23 23.72 -2.13
N SER A 297 36.49 24.13 -2.03
CA SER A 297 36.87 25.38 -1.37
C SER A 297 36.50 26.61 -2.21
N GLN A 298 36.58 26.49 -3.54
CA GLN A 298 36.15 27.54 -4.46
C GLN A 298 34.66 27.80 -4.30
N ASN A 299 33.83 26.75 -4.25
CA ASN A 299 32.39 26.89 -4.15
C ASN A 299 31.95 27.52 -2.83
N ILE A 300 32.60 27.16 -1.72
CA ILE A 300 32.38 27.81 -0.43
C ILE A 300 32.64 29.32 -0.54
N ASN A 301 33.78 29.72 -1.12
CA ASN A 301 34.12 31.12 -1.27
C ASN A 301 33.16 31.85 -2.22
N THR A 302 32.82 31.24 -3.35
CA THR A 302 31.91 31.79 -4.36
C THR A 302 30.51 32.01 -3.79
N CYS A 303 29.90 30.97 -3.19
CA CYS A 303 28.57 31.08 -2.58
C CYS A 303 28.56 32.12 -1.45
N ASN A 304 29.57 32.13 -0.58
CA ASN A 304 29.68 33.13 0.48
C ASN A 304 29.83 34.56 -0.05
N SER A 305 30.56 34.76 -1.14
CA SER A 305 30.80 36.08 -1.72
C SER A 305 29.61 36.60 -2.54
N VAL A 306 28.89 35.73 -3.23
CA VAL A 306 27.81 36.10 -4.16
C VAL A 306 26.46 36.12 -3.45
N ILE A 307 26.13 35.06 -2.72
CA ILE A 307 24.83 34.90 -2.04
C ILE A 307 24.89 35.45 -0.61
N GLY A 308 26.04 35.29 0.05
CA GLY A 308 26.20 35.61 1.47
C GLY A 308 25.91 34.40 2.36
N SER A 309 26.82 34.11 3.29
CA SER A 309 26.76 32.89 4.12
C SER A 309 25.49 32.74 4.94
N ALA A 310 24.76 33.81 5.28
CA ALA A 310 23.50 33.72 6.03
C ALA A 310 22.28 33.34 5.16
N ASN A 311 22.40 33.45 3.84
CA ASN A 311 21.28 33.41 2.90
C ASN A 311 21.05 32.03 2.26
N TYR A 312 21.85 31.03 2.61
CA TYR A 312 21.72 29.65 2.14
C TYR A 312 22.13 28.67 3.23
N ASP A 313 21.70 27.42 3.12
CA ASP A 313 21.84 26.37 4.13
C ASP A 313 22.74 25.22 3.67
N ILE A 314 22.72 24.96 2.36
CA ILE A 314 23.56 24.02 1.63
C ILE A 314 23.97 24.68 0.30
N GLY A 315 25.18 24.38 -0.17
CA GLY A 315 25.64 24.80 -1.49
C GLY A 315 26.34 23.66 -2.21
N HIS A 316 26.22 23.68 -3.53
CA HIS A 316 26.72 22.64 -4.40
C HIS A 316 27.12 23.26 -5.76
N VAL A 317 28.06 22.66 -6.49
CA VAL A 317 28.43 23.11 -7.83
C VAL A 317 28.36 21.98 -8.84
N PHE A 318 27.69 22.25 -9.97
CA PHE A 318 27.66 21.37 -11.14
C PHE A 318 28.76 21.73 -12.12
N SER A 319 29.42 20.71 -12.65
CA SER A 319 30.54 20.86 -13.57
C SER A 319 30.48 19.84 -14.71
N THR A 320 31.36 19.98 -15.71
CA THR A 320 31.57 18.93 -16.71
C THR A 320 32.82 18.10 -16.44
N GLY A 321 33.48 18.32 -15.29
CA GLY A 321 34.56 17.47 -14.81
C GLY A 321 33.99 16.21 -14.18
N GLY A 322 34.47 15.04 -14.60
CA GLY A 322 33.87 13.77 -14.19
C GLY A 322 33.97 13.45 -12.71
N GLY A 323 32.91 12.84 -12.18
CA GLY A 323 32.80 12.32 -10.81
C GLY A 323 32.22 13.32 -9.80
N GLY A 324 32.46 13.05 -8.52
CA GLY A 324 31.90 13.84 -7.44
C GLY A 324 32.77 13.89 -6.19
N VAL A 325 32.62 14.96 -5.41
CA VAL A 325 33.22 15.06 -4.08
C VAL A 325 32.42 16.00 -3.19
N ALA A 326 32.19 15.57 -1.95
CA ALA A 326 31.50 16.38 -0.95
C ALA A 326 32.11 16.28 0.44
N TYR A 327 31.90 17.33 1.24
CA TYR A 327 32.12 17.27 2.68
C TYR A 327 30.94 16.58 3.37
N LEU A 328 31.28 15.62 4.22
CA LEU A 328 30.31 14.86 5.03
C LEU A 328 29.66 15.77 6.09
N GLN A 329 28.33 15.68 6.25
CA GLN A 329 27.57 16.44 7.26
C GLN A 329 27.81 17.96 7.21
N SER A 330 27.85 18.53 6.01
CA SER A 330 28.26 19.93 5.78
C SER A 330 27.17 21.00 5.91
N PRO A 331 25.87 20.76 5.63
CA PRO A 331 24.81 21.75 5.75
C PRO A 331 24.75 22.42 7.13
N CYS A 332 24.27 23.66 7.14
CA CYS A 332 24.23 24.52 8.32
C CYS A 332 25.60 24.85 8.96
N GLY A 333 26.72 24.36 8.42
CA GLY A 333 28.07 24.58 8.94
C GLY A 333 28.90 25.62 8.17
N GLY A 334 30.18 25.75 8.52
CA GLY A 334 31.14 26.61 7.82
C GLY A 334 31.56 26.08 6.44
N SER A 335 31.42 24.76 6.22
CA SER A 335 31.75 24.07 4.97
C SER A 335 30.53 23.76 4.11
N LYS A 336 29.36 24.35 4.41
CA LYS A 336 28.06 23.99 3.84
C LYS A 336 27.90 24.09 2.33
N ALA A 337 28.83 24.75 1.64
CA ALA A 337 28.86 24.83 0.18
C ALA A 337 29.91 23.91 -0.48
N GLY A 338 30.57 23.03 0.28
CA GLY A 338 31.57 22.12 -0.27
C GLY A 338 30.96 20.81 -0.74
N GLY A 339 30.21 20.88 -1.84
CA GLY A 339 29.75 19.74 -2.62
C GLY A 339 29.94 20.01 -4.11
N VAL A 340 30.35 18.98 -4.85
CA VAL A 340 30.65 19.06 -6.27
C VAL A 340 30.17 17.79 -6.96
N THR A 341 29.47 17.97 -8.07
CA THR A 341 29.14 16.89 -9.01
C THR A 341 29.50 17.33 -10.42
N GLY A 342 30.03 16.42 -11.22
CA GLY A 342 30.19 16.66 -12.63
C GLY A 342 30.29 15.42 -13.47
N GLN A 343 30.00 15.61 -14.76
CA GLN A 343 29.99 14.55 -15.76
C GLN A 343 30.18 15.19 -17.13
N GLY A 344 30.88 14.51 -18.05
CA GLY A 344 31.09 15.04 -19.40
C GLY A 344 29.79 15.36 -20.16
N ALA A 345 28.70 14.64 -19.86
CA ALA A 345 27.34 14.90 -20.32
C ALA A 345 26.39 14.92 -19.11
N PRO A 346 26.21 16.08 -18.45
CA PRO A 346 25.50 16.15 -17.18
C PRO A 346 23.98 16.25 -17.37
N VAL A 347 23.37 15.13 -17.77
CA VAL A 347 21.94 14.95 -18.04
C VAL A 347 21.48 13.56 -17.63
N GLY A 348 20.18 13.41 -17.35
CA GLY A 348 19.55 12.11 -17.17
C GLY A 348 19.85 11.45 -15.82
N ASP A 349 19.29 10.25 -15.63
CA ASP A 349 19.42 9.47 -14.40
C ASP A 349 20.88 9.26 -13.92
N PRO A 350 21.87 8.98 -14.80
CA PRO A 350 23.26 8.83 -14.36
C PRO A 350 23.84 10.10 -13.74
N PHE A 351 23.40 11.28 -14.15
CA PHE A 351 23.85 12.52 -13.53
C PHE A 351 23.10 12.74 -12.21
N ASP A 352 21.77 12.66 -12.25
CA ASP A 352 20.90 13.06 -11.15
C ASP A 352 20.96 12.10 -9.95
N VAL A 353 20.89 10.79 -10.19
CA VAL A 353 20.83 9.75 -9.13
C VAL A 353 22.22 9.27 -8.75
N ASP A 354 23.00 8.87 -9.75
CA ASP A 354 24.31 8.23 -9.53
C ASP A 354 25.39 9.18 -8.98
N TYR A 355 25.28 10.48 -9.25
CA TYR A 355 26.26 11.47 -8.79
C TYR A 355 25.63 12.59 -7.94
N VAL A 356 24.57 13.29 -8.41
CA VAL A 356 24.05 14.42 -7.62
C VAL A 356 23.45 13.94 -6.31
N ALA A 357 22.56 12.94 -6.33
CA ALA A 357 21.98 12.39 -5.11
C ALA A 357 23.04 11.73 -4.20
N HIS A 358 24.06 11.08 -4.76
CA HIS A 358 25.20 10.52 -4.02
C HIS A 358 25.98 11.59 -3.24
N GLU A 359 26.43 12.65 -3.94
CA GLU A 359 27.25 13.69 -3.33
C GLU A 359 26.45 14.56 -2.37
N MET A 360 25.18 14.82 -2.66
CA MET A 360 24.28 15.46 -1.70
C MET A 360 23.99 14.54 -0.50
N GLY A 361 23.92 13.22 -0.70
CA GLY A 361 23.81 12.23 0.36
C GLY A 361 24.97 12.31 1.35
N HIS A 362 26.21 12.47 0.86
CA HIS A 362 27.35 12.82 1.70
C HIS A 362 27.15 14.16 2.43
N GLN A 363 26.70 15.21 1.76
CA GLN A 363 26.43 16.48 2.46
C GLN A 363 25.46 16.27 3.64
N TYR A 364 24.43 15.43 3.50
CA TYR A 364 23.51 15.10 4.59
C TYR A 364 23.99 14.02 5.56
N GLY A 365 25.11 13.35 5.30
CA GLY A 365 25.78 12.47 6.27
C GLY A 365 25.81 10.99 5.92
N GLY A 366 25.33 10.57 4.76
CA GLY A 366 25.43 9.18 4.31
C GLY A 366 26.87 8.76 4.04
N ASN A 367 27.25 7.59 4.56
CA ASN A 367 28.52 6.93 4.25
C ASN A 367 28.36 5.93 3.11
N HIS A 368 29.51 5.56 2.53
CA HIS A 368 29.60 4.51 1.54
C HIS A 368 29.15 3.15 2.10
N THR A 369 28.25 2.48 1.38
CA THR A 369 27.66 1.20 1.80
C THR A 369 28.36 -0.03 1.24
N GLN A 370 29.24 0.12 0.25
CA GLN A 370 29.91 -0.98 -0.43
C GLN A 370 30.92 -1.72 0.46
N ASN A 371 30.93 -3.04 0.36
CA ASN A 371 31.85 -3.91 1.10
C ASN A 371 32.96 -4.54 0.23
N ASN A 372 33.50 -3.80 -0.73
CA ASN A 372 34.73 -4.17 -1.44
C ASN A 372 35.95 -3.38 -0.92
N SER A 373 37.13 -3.55 -1.50
CA SER A 373 38.35 -2.84 -1.05
C SER A 373 38.44 -1.38 -1.50
N CYS A 374 37.46 -0.89 -2.26
CA CYS A 374 37.49 0.41 -2.91
C CYS A 374 36.75 1.46 -2.07
N ASN A 375 37.52 2.41 -1.51
CA ASN A 375 37.03 3.56 -0.74
C ASN A 375 36.02 3.20 0.37
N ARG A 376 36.20 2.00 0.95
CA ARG A 376 35.29 1.35 1.89
C ARG A 376 35.21 2.07 3.24
N ALA A 377 33.99 2.32 3.70
CA ALA A 377 33.71 2.74 5.08
C ALA A 377 33.33 1.51 5.93
N SER A 378 34.27 0.98 6.72
CA SER A 378 34.05 -0.28 7.46
C SER A 378 32.89 -0.26 8.45
N SER A 379 32.48 0.91 8.93
CA SER A 379 31.34 1.10 9.84
C SER A 379 29.98 1.15 9.14
N ALA A 380 29.96 1.28 7.81
CA ALA A 380 28.77 1.44 6.99
C ALA A 380 28.69 0.43 5.84
N ALA A 381 29.66 -0.49 5.72
CA ALA A 381 29.80 -1.44 4.62
C ALA A 381 28.81 -2.63 4.72
N TYR A 382 27.51 -2.32 4.62
CA TYR A 382 26.40 -3.28 4.73
C TYR A 382 26.03 -3.97 3.41
N GLU A 383 26.48 -3.45 2.28
CA GLU A 383 26.12 -4.00 0.97
C GLU A 383 27.27 -4.81 0.34
N PRO A 384 26.97 -5.95 -0.32
CA PRO A 384 28.00 -6.77 -0.93
C PRO A 384 28.72 -6.06 -2.09
N GLY A 385 30.00 -6.40 -2.31
CA GLY A 385 30.75 -5.95 -3.48
C GLY A 385 30.75 -4.44 -3.66
N SER A 386 30.33 -3.96 -4.83
CA SER A 386 30.22 -2.53 -5.15
C SER A 386 28.98 -1.84 -4.62
N ALA A 387 28.13 -2.55 -3.87
CA ALA A 387 26.79 -2.13 -3.50
C ALA A 387 25.85 -1.95 -4.71
N SER A 388 24.57 -1.77 -4.44
CA SER A 388 23.57 -1.42 -5.44
C SER A 388 22.89 -0.09 -5.15
N THR A 389 22.77 0.39 -3.91
CA THR A 389 22.06 1.65 -3.60
C THR A 389 22.86 2.93 -3.91
N ILE A 390 22.21 4.10 -3.81
CA ILE A 390 22.80 5.41 -4.16
C ILE A 390 24.15 5.67 -3.50
N MET A 391 24.35 5.33 -2.22
CA MET A 391 25.64 5.57 -1.53
C MET A 391 26.70 4.50 -1.86
N GLY A 392 26.35 3.55 -2.71
CA GLY A 392 27.21 2.51 -3.24
C GLY A 392 28.09 2.99 -4.40
N TYR A 393 28.98 2.11 -4.84
CA TYR A 393 29.94 2.31 -5.93
C TYR A 393 29.59 1.44 -7.15
N ALA A 394 28.29 1.23 -7.38
CA ALA A 394 27.77 0.54 -8.56
C ALA A 394 28.40 1.13 -9.83
N GLY A 395 28.96 0.26 -10.67
CA GLY A 395 29.66 0.58 -11.91
C GLY A 395 31.10 1.08 -11.76
N ILE A 396 31.56 1.38 -10.53
CA ILE A 396 32.86 2.03 -10.31
C ILE A 396 33.92 1.02 -9.90
N CYS A 397 33.60 0.11 -8.96
CA CYS A 397 34.59 -0.77 -8.34
C CYS A 397 34.21 -2.25 -8.39
N ALA A 398 35.22 -3.12 -8.47
CA ALA A 398 35.02 -4.57 -8.46
C ALA A 398 35.08 -5.14 -7.02
N PRO A 399 34.43 -6.28 -6.73
CA PRO A 399 33.43 -6.95 -7.57
C PRO A 399 32.19 -6.09 -7.75
N ASN A 400 31.74 -5.97 -9.00
CA ASN A 400 30.67 -5.07 -9.37
C ASN A 400 29.33 -5.80 -9.41
N LEU A 401 28.35 -5.35 -8.62
CA LEU A 401 26.99 -5.93 -8.62
C LEU A 401 26.16 -5.52 -9.83
N GLN A 402 26.30 -4.26 -10.25
CA GLN A 402 25.57 -3.67 -11.35
C GLN A 402 26.25 -2.39 -11.85
N SER A 403 25.88 -1.93 -13.04
CA SER A 403 26.54 -0.80 -13.69
C SER A 403 26.20 0.56 -13.10
N ASN A 404 25.05 0.71 -12.45
CA ASN A 404 24.50 1.98 -11.97
C ASN A 404 23.73 1.75 -10.68
N SER A 405 23.60 2.74 -9.82
CA SER A 405 22.97 2.58 -8.50
C SER A 405 21.45 2.41 -8.64
N ASP A 406 20.75 1.79 -7.71
CA ASP A 406 19.30 1.87 -7.62
C ASP A 406 18.92 3.28 -7.11
N ASP A 407 17.71 3.75 -7.40
CA ASP A 407 17.25 5.11 -7.11
C ASP A 407 16.70 5.27 -5.67
N HIS A 408 17.24 4.50 -4.73
CA HIS A 408 16.94 4.58 -3.32
C HIS A 408 18.20 4.51 -2.46
N PHE A 409 18.11 5.07 -1.26
CA PHE A 409 19.14 4.93 -0.24
C PHE A 409 18.97 3.62 0.55
N HIS A 410 20.08 2.95 0.85
CA HIS A 410 20.08 1.84 1.81
C HIS A 410 19.57 2.31 3.19
N ASN A 411 18.88 1.44 3.93
CA ASN A 411 18.37 1.75 5.28
C ASN A 411 19.41 2.45 6.19
N HIS A 412 20.66 1.99 6.14
CA HIS A 412 21.74 2.58 6.93
C HIS A 412 21.98 4.06 6.57
N SER A 413 22.07 4.37 5.28
CA SER A 413 22.28 5.72 4.77
C SER A 413 21.12 6.65 5.14
N ILE A 414 19.88 6.15 5.06
CA ILE A 414 18.70 6.87 5.51
C ILE A 414 18.84 7.23 7.00
N ASN A 415 19.13 6.24 7.84
CA ASN A 415 19.31 6.44 9.28
C ASN A 415 20.44 7.44 9.62
N GLU A 416 21.56 7.41 8.90
CA GLU A 416 22.65 8.38 9.08
C GLU A 416 22.23 9.81 8.72
N MET A 417 21.56 9.98 7.58
CA MET A 417 21.08 11.29 7.13
C MET A 417 20.02 11.84 8.08
N VAL A 418 19.07 11.01 8.51
CA VAL A 418 18.01 11.38 9.48
C VAL A 418 18.65 11.73 10.82
N ALA A 419 19.63 10.97 11.30
CA ALA A 419 20.35 11.32 12.52
C ALA A 419 20.98 12.72 12.44
N PHE A 420 21.52 13.11 11.29
CA PHE A 420 22.08 14.44 11.08
C PHE A 420 21.02 15.55 10.93
N THR A 421 19.94 15.30 10.19
CA THR A 421 18.90 16.30 9.88
C THR A 421 17.88 16.48 11.01
N VAL A 422 17.66 15.46 11.83
CA VAL A 422 16.74 15.48 12.98
C VAL A 422 17.47 15.81 14.27
N ASN A 423 18.56 15.09 14.57
CA ASN A 423 19.24 15.18 15.87
C ASN A 423 20.56 15.96 15.81
N GLY A 424 21.11 16.17 14.61
CA GLY A 424 22.42 16.79 14.40
C GLY A 424 22.37 18.26 13.99
N ASN A 425 23.53 18.76 13.53
CA ASN A 425 23.69 20.15 13.10
C ASN A 425 22.80 20.51 11.90
N GLY A 426 22.43 19.52 11.07
CA GLY A 426 21.51 19.69 9.95
C GLY A 426 20.14 20.23 10.36
N ASN A 427 19.71 20.02 11.62
CA ASN A 427 18.42 20.51 12.12
C ASN A 427 18.43 22.03 12.45
N THR A 428 19.60 22.67 12.47
CA THR A 428 19.73 24.04 13.02
C THR A 428 19.31 25.14 12.04
N CYS A 429 19.35 24.88 10.74
CA CYS A 429 19.04 25.88 9.71
C CYS A 429 17.84 25.53 8.82
N ALA A 430 17.35 24.30 8.89
CA ALA A 430 16.19 23.87 8.11
C ALA A 430 14.91 24.60 8.53
N VAL A 431 14.10 25.00 7.55
CA VAL A 431 12.71 25.41 7.79
C VAL A 431 11.87 24.14 7.93
N LYS A 432 11.23 23.97 9.09
CA LYS A 432 10.41 22.79 9.40
C LYS A 432 8.94 23.09 9.16
N THR A 433 8.28 22.27 8.34
CA THR A 433 6.85 22.37 8.05
C THR A 433 6.17 21.06 8.43
N ALA A 434 5.08 21.13 9.19
CA ALA A 434 4.29 19.94 9.49
C ALA A 434 3.64 19.42 8.21
N THR A 435 3.83 18.14 7.92
CA THR A 435 3.23 17.46 6.75
C THR A 435 1.81 16.98 7.06
N GLY A 436 1.49 16.79 8.35
CA GLY A 436 0.28 16.09 8.76
C GLY A 436 0.27 14.64 8.32
N ASN A 437 1.46 14.04 8.21
CA ASN A 437 1.69 12.63 7.89
C ASN A 437 2.02 11.85 9.18
N GLY A 438 1.32 10.74 9.40
CA GLY A 438 1.68 9.72 10.37
C GLY A 438 3.06 9.13 10.04
N ILE A 439 3.70 8.50 11.03
CA ILE A 439 4.90 7.69 10.75
C ILE A 439 4.42 6.24 10.71
N PRO A 440 4.75 5.47 9.67
CA PRO A 440 4.33 4.08 9.58
C PRO A 440 4.96 3.25 10.72
N VAL A 441 4.36 2.09 10.99
CA VAL A 441 4.87 1.10 11.93
C VAL A 441 5.21 -0.19 11.18
N VAL A 442 6.21 -0.91 11.69
CA VAL A 442 6.66 -2.18 11.10
C VAL A 442 7.12 -3.13 12.19
N ASN A 443 6.85 -4.41 11.99
CA ASN A 443 7.31 -5.52 12.81
C ASN A 443 7.92 -6.58 11.87
N ALA A 444 9.20 -6.89 12.07
CA ALA A 444 9.97 -7.82 11.25
C ALA A 444 9.80 -9.31 11.67
N GLY A 445 8.88 -9.58 12.61
CA GLY A 445 8.58 -10.88 13.18
C GLY A 445 9.59 -11.35 14.23
N VAL A 446 9.48 -12.61 14.66
CA VAL A 446 10.28 -13.15 15.77
C VAL A 446 11.79 -13.27 15.50
N ASP A 447 12.62 -12.85 16.45
CA ASP A 447 14.07 -12.96 16.37
C ASP A 447 14.60 -14.34 16.80
N GLY A 448 15.85 -14.63 16.46
CA GLY A 448 16.61 -15.76 17.02
C GLY A 448 16.37 -17.11 16.34
N LEU A 449 15.56 -17.15 15.27
CA LEU A 449 15.36 -18.36 14.48
C LEU A 449 16.68 -18.89 13.92
N THR A 450 16.84 -20.21 13.93
CA THR A 450 17.99 -20.88 13.30
C THR A 450 17.55 -21.58 12.03
N ILE A 451 18.25 -21.31 10.93
CA ILE A 451 18.01 -21.91 9.60
C ILE A 451 19.19 -22.82 9.19
N PRO A 452 18.92 -23.89 8.41
CA PRO A 452 19.96 -24.75 7.84
C PRO A 452 20.82 -24.02 6.79
N ILE A 453 22.09 -24.42 6.63
CA ILE A 453 22.95 -23.90 5.55
C ILE A 453 22.37 -24.25 4.17
N SER A 454 22.73 -23.45 3.16
CA SER A 454 22.43 -23.70 1.75
C SER A 454 20.94 -23.93 1.47
N THR A 455 20.05 -23.28 2.25
CA THR A 455 18.60 -23.47 2.18
C THR A 455 17.90 -22.12 1.98
N PRO A 456 16.98 -21.99 0.99
CA PRO A 456 16.16 -20.81 0.81
C PRO A 456 15.33 -20.43 2.04
N PHE A 457 15.05 -19.13 2.19
CA PHE A 457 14.18 -18.63 3.25
C PHE A 457 13.42 -17.39 2.78
N GLU A 458 12.31 -17.11 3.45
CA GLU A 458 11.50 -15.91 3.21
C GLU A 458 11.27 -15.13 4.50
N LEU A 459 11.40 -13.81 4.42
CA LEU A 459 11.14 -12.92 5.55
C LEU A 459 9.90 -12.12 5.25
N THR A 460 8.96 -12.14 6.19
CA THR A 460 7.68 -11.44 6.11
C THR A 460 7.60 -10.48 7.28
N ALA A 461 7.26 -9.22 6.99
CA ALA A 461 6.97 -8.21 8.00
C ALA A 461 5.46 -7.95 8.06
N THR A 462 4.99 -7.36 9.15
CA THR A 462 3.71 -6.67 9.19
C THR A 462 3.95 -5.19 9.35
N GLY A 463 3.10 -4.37 8.73
CA GLY A 463 3.23 -2.93 8.83
C GLY A 463 1.97 -2.21 8.40
N SER A 464 1.80 -1.00 8.91
CA SER A 464 0.66 -0.14 8.63
C SER A 464 1.05 1.32 8.75
N ASP A 465 0.28 2.18 8.11
CA ASP A 465 0.40 3.62 8.27
C ASP A 465 -0.82 4.19 9.04
N PRO A 466 -0.62 5.06 10.05
CA PRO A 466 -1.73 5.64 10.82
C PRO A 466 -2.73 6.47 10.00
N ASP A 467 -2.33 7.01 8.85
CA ASP A 467 -3.20 7.80 7.97
C ASP A 467 -3.92 6.93 6.91
N GLY A 468 -3.61 5.63 6.85
CA GLY A 468 -4.14 4.70 5.84
C GLY A 468 -3.45 4.81 4.48
N ASP A 469 -2.27 5.43 4.42
CA ASP A 469 -1.46 5.54 3.20
C ASP A 469 -0.93 4.16 2.75
N ALA A 470 -0.77 3.96 1.44
CA ALA A 470 -0.25 2.71 0.89
C ALA A 470 1.25 2.56 1.16
N VAL A 471 1.65 1.42 1.73
CA VAL A 471 3.02 1.18 2.19
C VAL A 471 3.80 0.25 1.26
N THR A 472 5.10 0.51 1.13
CA THR A 472 6.06 -0.39 0.45
C THR A 472 7.14 -0.86 1.42
N TYR A 473 7.63 -2.08 1.19
CA TYR A 473 8.59 -2.79 2.03
C TYR A 473 9.92 -2.95 1.30
N ASN A 474 11.01 -2.84 2.06
CA ASN A 474 12.36 -3.06 1.59
C ASN A 474 13.14 -3.87 2.62
N TRP A 475 13.41 -5.13 2.31
CA TRP A 475 14.25 -5.99 3.14
C TRP A 475 15.71 -5.88 2.71
N GLU A 476 16.60 -5.49 3.63
CA GLU A 476 18.02 -5.26 3.34
C GLU A 476 18.90 -5.96 4.38
N GLN A 477 20.01 -6.55 3.94
CA GLN A 477 20.96 -7.15 4.90
C GLN A 477 21.64 -6.07 5.74
N TYR A 478 21.78 -6.33 7.04
CA TYR A 478 22.31 -5.40 8.02
C TYR A 478 23.47 -5.99 8.83
N ASP A 479 24.32 -6.77 8.15
CA ASP A 479 25.54 -7.35 8.70
C ASP A 479 26.77 -6.53 8.30
N LEU A 480 27.61 -6.21 9.29
CA LEU A 480 28.99 -5.76 9.05
C LEU A 480 29.93 -6.97 9.08
N GLY A 481 30.93 -6.94 8.20
CA GLY A 481 31.94 -7.99 8.14
C GLY A 481 33.27 -7.55 7.57
N PRO A 482 34.18 -8.51 7.34
CA PRO A 482 35.39 -8.29 6.57
C PRO A 482 35.08 -7.76 5.16
N SER A 483 36.00 -6.98 4.58
CA SER A 483 35.94 -6.61 3.16
C SER A 483 35.96 -7.88 2.31
N THR A 484 35.28 -7.85 1.15
CA THR A 484 35.39 -8.90 0.15
C THR A 484 36.84 -9.24 -0.15
N ALA A 485 37.14 -10.54 -0.19
CA ALA A 485 38.48 -11.05 -0.47
C ALA A 485 38.97 -10.61 -1.86
N SER A 486 40.26 -10.29 -1.95
CA SER A 486 40.89 -9.94 -3.22
C SER A 486 40.76 -11.09 -4.22
N GLY A 487 40.20 -10.82 -5.40
CA GLY A 487 40.00 -11.81 -6.47
C GLY A 487 38.67 -12.55 -6.44
N ASP A 488 37.83 -12.36 -5.41
CA ASP A 488 36.46 -12.87 -5.38
C ASP A 488 35.51 -11.97 -6.19
N ASN A 489 35.67 -12.02 -7.51
CA ASN A 489 34.92 -11.15 -8.43
C ASN A 489 33.42 -11.49 -8.52
N ASN A 490 33.03 -12.69 -8.08
CA ASN A 490 31.65 -13.20 -8.17
C ASN A 490 30.97 -13.33 -6.80
N LEU A 491 31.63 -12.90 -5.71
CA LEU A 491 31.11 -12.94 -4.34
C LEU A 491 30.73 -14.35 -3.85
N THR A 492 31.36 -15.38 -4.37
CA THR A 492 31.00 -16.78 -4.07
C THR A 492 31.72 -17.34 -2.85
N ASN A 493 32.68 -16.62 -2.27
CA ASN A 493 33.49 -17.08 -1.14
C ASN A 493 33.50 -16.07 0.01
N PRO A 494 32.34 -15.75 0.60
CA PRO A 494 32.24 -14.78 1.67
C PRO A 494 32.94 -15.28 2.94
N SER A 495 33.52 -14.38 3.74
CA SER A 495 34.16 -14.71 5.02
C SER A 495 33.53 -13.99 6.21
N GLY A 496 33.43 -14.66 7.35
CA GLY A 496 32.79 -14.12 8.55
C GLY A 496 31.36 -13.65 8.29
N ASN A 497 31.00 -12.47 8.79
CA ASN A 497 29.67 -11.87 8.54
C ASN A 497 29.70 -10.86 7.37
N GLN A 498 30.58 -11.03 6.38
CA GLN A 498 30.52 -10.24 5.15
C GLN A 498 29.10 -10.29 4.57
N PRO A 499 28.49 -9.16 4.15
CA PRO A 499 27.19 -9.16 3.50
C PRO A 499 27.19 -9.99 2.20
N ILE A 500 26.12 -10.76 2.00
CA ILE A 500 25.94 -11.75 0.92
C ILE A 500 24.62 -11.58 0.15
N PHE A 501 23.72 -10.72 0.63
CA PHE A 501 22.47 -10.34 -0.02
C PHE A 501 22.49 -8.85 -0.36
N ARG A 502 22.10 -8.53 -1.59
CA ARG A 502 22.07 -7.15 -2.10
C ARG A 502 20.72 -6.50 -1.82
N SER A 503 20.67 -5.18 -1.96
CA SER A 503 19.40 -4.46 -1.94
C SER A 503 18.67 -4.58 -3.29
N PHE A 504 17.35 -4.48 -3.23
CA PHE A 504 16.46 -4.25 -4.37
C PHE A 504 15.50 -3.11 -4.02
N SER A 505 14.79 -2.61 -5.03
CA SER A 505 13.74 -1.59 -4.88
C SER A 505 12.60 -2.07 -3.99
N SER A 506 11.88 -1.13 -3.39
CA SER A 506 10.76 -1.43 -2.51
C SER A 506 9.56 -2.02 -3.27
N THR A 507 8.84 -2.94 -2.62
CA THR A 507 7.66 -3.63 -3.16
C THR A 507 6.46 -3.48 -2.24
N ALA A 508 5.23 -3.63 -2.73
CA ALA A 508 4.03 -3.68 -1.90
C ALA A 508 3.96 -5.00 -1.10
N SER A 509 4.65 -6.04 -1.58
CA SER A 509 4.78 -7.30 -0.85
C SER A 509 5.55 -7.13 0.46
N PRO A 510 4.99 -7.54 1.62
CA PRO A 510 5.71 -7.57 2.89
C PRO A 510 6.76 -8.68 2.96
N THR A 511 6.71 -9.62 2.02
CA THR A 511 7.55 -10.81 1.99
C THR A 511 8.67 -10.66 0.95
N ARG A 512 9.93 -10.90 1.35
CA ARG A 512 11.06 -11.09 0.44
C ARG A 512 11.62 -12.51 0.56
N THR A 513 11.83 -13.15 -0.58
CA THR A 513 12.51 -14.44 -0.70
C THR A 513 14.01 -14.26 -0.90
N PHE A 514 14.82 -15.14 -0.29
CA PHE A 514 16.28 -15.13 -0.36
C PHE A 514 16.82 -16.48 -0.82
N PRO A 515 17.49 -16.55 -2.00
CA PRO A 515 17.53 -15.56 -3.08
C PRO A 515 16.15 -15.23 -3.65
N ARG A 516 16.07 -14.24 -4.54
CA ARG A 516 14.81 -13.89 -5.22
C ARG A 516 14.09 -15.12 -5.79
N ALA A 517 12.76 -15.12 -5.73
CA ALA A 517 11.94 -16.22 -6.25
C ALA A 517 12.29 -16.58 -7.70
N GLN A 518 12.54 -15.59 -8.56
CA GLN A 518 12.96 -15.82 -9.95
C GLN A 518 14.29 -16.57 -10.07
N ASP A 519 15.24 -16.33 -9.17
CA ASP A 519 16.54 -17.03 -9.16
C ASP A 519 16.35 -18.49 -8.75
N LEU A 520 15.49 -18.75 -7.75
CA LEU A 520 15.12 -20.11 -7.32
C LEU A 520 14.40 -20.88 -8.44
N VAL A 521 13.37 -20.28 -9.05
CA VAL A 521 12.56 -20.92 -10.11
C VAL A 521 13.41 -21.28 -11.32
N ASN A 522 14.33 -20.40 -11.72
CA ASN A 522 15.18 -20.58 -12.89
C ASN A 522 16.46 -21.38 -12.60
N ASN A 523 16.70 -21.79 -11.35
CA ASN A 523 17.95 -22.39 -10.90
C ASN A 523 19.17 -21.55 -11.26
N THR A 524 19.06 -20.23 -11.13
CA THR A 524 20.12 -19.26 -11.38
C THR A 524 20.61 -18.65 -10.07
N THR A 525 21.80 -18.05 -10.09
CA THR A 525 22.31 -17.28 -8.97
C THR A 525 22.69 -15.90 -9.46
N THR A 526 21.98 -14.89 -8.97
CA THR A 526 22.35 -13.49 -9.16
C THR A 526 23.53 -13.15 -8.26
N ILE A 527 24.50 -12.39 -8.77
CA ILE A 527 25.65 -11.95 -7.97
C ILE A 527 25.18 -11.14 -6.76
N GLY A 528 25.71 -11.48 -5.58
CA GLY A 528 25.29 -10.85 -4.33
C GLY A 528 23.93 -11.33 -3.82
N GLU A 529 23.42 -12.48 -4.28
CA GLU A 529 22.27 -13.19 -3.71
C GLU A 529 22.69 -14.64 -3.41
N HIS A 530 23.50 -14.85 -2.37
CA HIS A 530 24.06 -16.17 -2.07
C HIS A 530 23.47 -16.77 -0.80
N LEU A 531 23.08 -18.04 -0.89
CA LEU A 531 22.74 -18.82 0.28
C LEU A 531 23.97 -19.01 1.19
N PRO A 532 23.79 -18.94 2.52
CA PRO A 532 24.89 -19.08 3.46
C PRO A 532 25.39 -20.54 3.49
N THR A 533 26.70 -20.74 3.26
CA THR A 533 27.29 -22.09 3.14
C THR A 533 28.02 -22.58 4.40
N TYR A 534 28.00 -21.81 5.48
CA TYR A 534 28.62 -22.11 6.77
C TYR A 534 27.85 -21.42 7.90
N SER A 535 28.10 -21.84 9.15
CA SER A 535 27.46 -21.24 10.32
C SER A 535 27.81 -19.77 10.46
N ARG A 536 26.80 -18.91 10.51
CA ARG A 536 26.95 -17.45 10.64
C ARG A 536 25.68 -16.80 11.17
N GLY A 537 25.83 -15.60 11.71
CA GLY A 537 24.67 -14.73 11.94
C GLY A 537 24.22 -14.10 10.62
N LEU A 538 22.92 -13.85 10.52
CA LEU A 538 22.33 -12.98 9.51
C LEU A 538 21.45 -11.96 10.19
N LYS A 539 21.61 -10.70 9.80
CA LYS A 539 20.74 -9.61 10.23
C LYS A 539 20.12 -8.97 9.02
N PHE A 540 18.83 -8.68 9.09
CA PHE A 540 18.10 -7.97 8.06
C PHE A 540 17.32 -6.83 8.70
N LYS A 541 17.19 -5.71 8.01
CA LYS A 541 16.23 -4.68 8.36
C LYS A 541 15.12 -4.65 7.35
N CYS A 542 13.88 -4.57 7.83
CA CYS A 542 12.73 -4.26 7.01
C CYS A 542 12.45 -2.76 7.11
N THR A 543 12.61 -2.03 6.01
CA THR A 543 12.21 -0.62 5.91
C THR A 543 10.83 -0.55 5.28
N ILE A 544 9.88 0.10 5.94
CA ILE A 544 8.57 0.44 5.38
C ILE A 544 8.53 1.92 5.01
N ARG A 545 7.93 2.26 3.86
CA ARG A 545 7.72 3.63 3.38
C ARG A 545 6.25 3.85 3.08
N ASP A 546 5.68 4.98 3.50
CA ASP A 546 4.29 5.37 3.18
C ASP A 546 4.15 6.03 1.79
N ASN A 547 5.27 6.36 1.14
CA ASN A 547 5.34 6.99 -0.18
C ASN A 547 4.47 8.24 -0.34
N ARG A 548 4.28 9.01 0.73
CA ARG A 548 3.56 10.28 0.64
C ARG A 548 4.40 11.33 -0.07
N ALA A 549 3.86 11.88 -1.17
CA ALA A 549 4.54 12.89 -1.96
C ALA A 549 5.02 14.06 -1.08
N GLY A 550 6.26 14.52 -1.24
CA GLY A 550 6.74 15.71 -0.53
C GLY A 550 6.86 15.61 0.99
N GLY A 551 6.76 14.41 1.57
CA GLY A 551 6.75 14.24 3.03
C GLY A 551 6.77 12.80 3.51
N GLY A 552 7.46 11.90 2.78
CA GLY A 552 7.45 10.48 3.04
C GLY A 552 7.97 10.13 4.43
N GLY A 553 7.22 9.30 5.14
CA GLY A 553 7.59 8.67 6.39
C GLY A 553 8.19 7.30 6.14
N PHE A 554 9.13 6.91 7.00
CA PHE A 554 9.62 5.54 7.02
C PHE A 554 9.74 5.03 8.45
N ALA A 555 9.69 3.72 8.56
CA ALA A 555 9.97 2.97 9.76
C ALA A 555 10.88 1.81 9.41
N ASP A 556 11.71 1.39 10.35
CA ASP A 556 12.42 0.12 10.23
C ASP A 556 12.38 -0.70 11.51
N ASP A 557 12.52 -2.01 11.31
CA ASP A 557 12.68 -3.00 12.37
C ASP A 557 13.73 -4.05 11.96
N LEU A 558 14.44 -4.58 12.96
CA LEU A 558 15.58 -5.49 12.77
C LEU A 558 15.12 -6.94 12.98
N LYS A 559 15.48 -7.81 12.04
CA LYS A 559 15.36 -9.26 12.12
C LYS A 559 16.75 -9.90 12.28
N SER A 560 16.90 -10.77 13.26
CA SER A 560 18.11 -11.54 13.51
C SER A 560 17.86 -13.04 13.35
N LEU A 561 18.71 -13.70 12.56
CA LEU A 561 18.68 -15.13 12.28
C LEU A 561 20.05 -15.74 12.54
N ASN A 562 20.07 -17.03 12.87
CA ASN A 562 21.28 -17.84 12.91
C ASN A 562 21.26 -18.85 11.78
N VAL A 563 22.41 -19.10 11.16
CA VAL A 563 22.61 -20.19 10.20
C VAL A 563 23.49 -21.23 10.87
N THR A 564 23.11 -22.51 10.77
CA THR A 564 23.89 -23.62 11.31
C THR A 564 24.34 -24.59 10.21
N ALA A 565 25.64 -24.91 10.19
CA ALA A 565 26.22 -25.93 9.33
C ALA A 565 25.97 -27.37 9.83
N ASP A 566 25.39 -27.53 11.03
CA ASP A 566 25.02 -28.83 11.58
C ASP A 566 23.70 -29.36 11.00
N ALA A 567 22.98 -28.54 10.22
CA ALA A 567 21.78 -28.92 9.46
C ALA A 567 21.82 -28.33 8.04
N GLY A 568 21.19 -29.01 7.08
CA GLY A 568 21.06 -28.57 5.69
C GLY A 568 22.01 -29.27 4.70
N PRO A 569 21.80 -29.07 3.38
CA PRO A 569 20.68 -28.33 2.79
C PRO A 569 19.34 -29.07 2.91
N PHE A 570 18.28 -28.35 3.25
CA PHE A 570 16.91 -28.89 3.20
C PHE A 570 16.44 -28.88 1.75
N LEU A 571 16.02 -30.04 1.21
CA LEU A 571 15.79 -30.21 -0.23
C LEU A 571 14.54 -31.02 -0.55
N VAL A 572 13.68 -30.52 -1.44
CA VAL A 572 12.59 -31.27 -2.08
C VAL A 572 13.20 -32.27 -3.06
N GLN A 573 12.86 -33.55 -2.87
CA GLN A 573 13.39 -34.66 -3.68
C GLN A 573 12.40 -35.12 -4.74
N ALA A 574 11.10 -35.15 -4.43
CA ALA A 574 10.05 -35.49 -5.38
C ALA A 574 8.71 -34.84 -4.99
N PRO A 575 7.88 -34.40 -5.94
CA PRO A 575 8.20 -34.17 -7.36
C PRO A 575 9.31 -33.11 -7.53
N ASN A 576 10.23 -33.35 -8.46
CA ASN A 576 11.39 -32.47 -8.66
C ASN A 576 11.76 -32.30 -10.15
N GLY A 577 10.72 -32.31 -11.00
CA GLY A 577 10.85 -32.24 -12.44
C GLY A 577 10.55 -33.54 -13.16
N GLY A 578 9.82 -33.44 -14.27
CA GLY A 578 9.41 -34.59 -15.08
C GLY A 578 8.33 -35.45 -14.40
N GLY A 579 7.56 -36.19 -15.19
CA GLY A 579 6.43 -36.98 -14.72
C GLY A 579 5.10 -36.23 -14.76
N SER A 580 4.03 -36.96 -14.41
CA SER A 580 2.68 -36.42 -14.35
C SER A 580 1.99 -36.93 -13.09
N ALA A 581 1.31 -36.03 -12.39
CA ALA A 581 0.29 -36.36 -11.42
C ALA A 581 -1.08 -36.37 -12.10
N VAL A 582 -2.03 -37.07 -11.50
CA VAL A 582 -3.42 -37.11 -11.94
C VAL A 582 -4.24 -36.34 -10.89
N GLY A 583 -5.09 -35.42 -11.33
CA GLY A 583 -6.00 -34.70 -10.44
C GLY A 583 -6.86 -35.67 -9.62
N ASN A 584 -7.18 -35.27 -8.40
CA ASN A 584 -7.96 -36.07 -7.44
C ASN A 584 -7.29 -37.39 -7.05
N THR A 585 -5.95 -37.45 -7.13
CA THR A 585 -5.17 -38.59 -6.65
C THR A 585 -4.13 -38.17 -5.63
N GLN A 586 -3.74 -39.13 -4.80
CA GLN A 586 -2.69 -38.96 -3.81
C GLN A 586 -1.31 -38.95 -4.47
N LEU A 587 -0.54 -37.88 -4.24
CA LEU A 587 0.81 -37.70 -4.74
C LEU A 587 1.80 -37.78 -3.56
N PRO A 588 2.78 -38.70 -3.60
CA PRO A 588 3.84 -38.71 -2.62
C PRO A 588 4.79 -37.52 -2.85
N VAL A 589 4.95 -36.68 -1.83
CA VAL A 589 5.96 -35.63 -1.75
C VAL A 589 7.04 -36.09 -0.78
N THR A 590 8.31 -35.98 -1.19
CA THR A 590 9.46 -36.38 -0.37
C THR A 590 10.51 -35.29 -0.32
N TRP A 591 11.15 -35.12 0.83
CA TRP A 591 12.21 -34.12 1.06
C TRP A 591 13.30 -34.68 1.98
N ASP A 592 14.47 -34.05 1.95
CA ASP A 592 15.55 -34.32 2.89
C ASP A 592 15.35 -33.51 4.17
N VAL A 593 15.07 -34.18 5.29
CA VAL A 593 14.95 -33.55 6.61
C VAL A 593 16.26 -32.85 7.01
N ALA A 594 17.42 -33.34 6.52
CA ALA A 594 18.72 -32.68 6.65
C ALA A 594 19.09 -32.20 8.07
N GLY A 595 18.67 -32.94 9.10
CA GLY A 595 18.97 -32.59 10.51
C GLY A 595 18.18 -31.39 11.06
N THR A 596 17.14 -30.92 10.37
CA THR A 596 16.37 -29.73 10.75
C THR A 596 15.45 -29.92 11.96
N ASN A 597 15.11 -31.17 12.33
CA ASN A 597 14.34 -31.45 13.56
C ASN A 597 15.13 -31.16 14.84
N GLY A 598 16.46 -31.05 14.74
CA GLY A 598 17.36 -30.78 15.87
C GLY A 598 18.36 -29.68 15.53
N ASN A 599 19.58 -29.77 16.09
CA ASN A 599 20.70 -28.86 15.78
C ASN A 599 20.38 -27.37 15.94
N GLY A 600 19.42 -27.03 16.82
CA GLY A 600 18.95 -25.67 17.06
C GLY A 600 17.93 -25.15 16.05
N VAL A 601 17.67 -25.87 14.94
CA VAL A 601 16.65 -25.51 13.93
C VAL A 601 15.25 -25.85 14.43
N ASN A 602 15.09 -26.98 15.12
CA ASN A 602 13.87 -27.41 15.83
C ASN A 602 12.58 -27.37 14.98
N CYS A 603 12.67 -27.76 13.71
CA CYS A 603 11.53 -27.87 12.80
C CYS A 603 10.86 -29.24 12.95
N SER A 604 9.76 -29.34 13.69
CA SER A 604 9.02 -30.60 13.90
C SER A 604 7.99 -30.90 12.80
N ALA A 605 7.51 -29.88 12.09
CA ALA A 605 6.46 -29.98 11.09
C ALA A 605 6.73 -29.06 9.88
N VAL A 606 6.16 -29.46 8.74
CA VAL A 606 6.25 -28.72 7.47
C VAL A 606 4.88 -28.56 6.83
N ASP A 607 4.75 -27.51 6.03
CA ASP A 607 3.61 -27.23 5.17
C ASP A 607 4.00 -27.44 3.71
N ILE A 608 3.10 -28.02 2.92
CA ILE A 608 3.34 -28.34 1.51
C ILE A 608 2.37 -27.54 0.65
N PHE A 609 2.92 -26.78 -0.30
CA PHE A 609 2.16 -25.94 -1.22
C PHE A 609 2.35 -26.39 -2.66
N LEU A 610 1.34 -26.12 -3.48
CA LEU A 610 1.33 -26.28 -4.93
C LEU A 610 1.39 -24.90 -5.61
N SER A 611 2.24 -24.83 -6.62
CA SER A 611 2.25 -23.78 -7.64
C SER A 611 1.72 -24.36 -8.94
N THR A 612 0.94 -23.58 -9.69
CA THR A 612 0.45 -23.94 -11.03
C THR A 612 1.04 -23.04 -12.12
N ASP A 613 1.87 -22.05 -11.73
CA ASP A 613 2.48 -21.01 -12.56
C ASP A 613 3.97 -21.21 -12.82
N GLY A 614 4.52 -22.38 -12.45
CA GLY A 614 5.92 -22.71 -12.64
C GLY A 614 6.81 -22.40 -11.43
N GLY A 615 6.22 -22.09 -10.28
CA GLY A 615 6.91 -21.83 -9.01
C GLY A 615 7.05 -20.35 -8.63
N TYR A 616 6.40 -19.44 -9.35
CA TYR A 616 6.47 -18.01 -9.03
C TYR A 616 5.55 -17.66 -7.86
N THR A 617 4.39 -18.31 -7.76
CA THR A 617 3.47 -18.21 -6.63
C THR A 617 3.11 -19.60 -6.10
N PHE A 618 2.76 -19.68 -4.82
CA PHE A 618 2.34 -20.92 -4.15
C PHE A 618 1.02 -20.70 -3.38
N PRO A 619 -0.09 -20.37 -4.08
CA PRO A 619 -1.35 -20.01 -3.44
C PRO A 619 -2.09 -21.21 -2.84
N THR A 620 -1.79 -22.43 -3.29
CA THR A 620 -2.54 -23.63 -2.90
C THR A 620 -1.81 -24.39 -1.81
N LEU A 621 -2.33 -24.38 -0.58
CA LEU A 621 -1.89 -25.26 0.50
C LEU A 621 -2.45 -26.67 0.27
N LEU A 622 -1.58 -27.69 0.22
CA LEU A 622 -1.96 -29.09 0.03
C LEU A 622 -2.05 -29.87 1.35
N VAL A 623 -1.17 -29.55 2.31
CA VAL A 623 -1.21 -30.06 3.68
C VAL A 623 -0.45 -29.09 4.59
N ALA A 624 -1.00 -28.81 5.76
CA ALA A 624 -0.34 -28.05 6.82
C ALA A 624 0.08 -28.96 7.97
N GLY A 625 1.17 -28.61 8.66
CA GLY A 625 1.58 -29.21 9.91
C GLY A 625 1.95 -30.70 9.82
N THR A 626 2.29 -31.23 8.64
CA THR A 626 2.69 -32.64 8.52
C THR A 626 4.06 -32.84 9.19
N PRO A 627 4.31 -33.97 9.90
CA PRO A 627 5.59 -34.22 10.53
C PRO A 627 6.77 -34.06 9.57
N ASN A 628 7.86 -33.45 10.04
CA ASN A 628 9.09 -33.32 9.28
C ASN A 628 9.90 -34.63 9.30
N ASP A 629 9.35 -35.70 8.69
CA ASP A 629 9.92 -37.05 8.67
C ASP A 629 10.43 -37.48 7.27
N GLY A 630 10.31 -36.59 6.29
CA GLY A 630 10.86 -36.75 4.94
C GLY A 630 9.85 -37.19 3.88
N SER A 631 8.58 -37.45 4.25
CA SER A 631 7.55 -37.77 3.26
C SER A 631 6.14 -37.45 3.73
N ALA A 632 5.29 -36.98 2.82
CA ALA A 632 3.85 -36.88 3.03
C ALA A 632 3.09 -37.24 1.75
N SER A 633 1.87 -37.75 1.91
CA SER A 633 0.95 -37.97 0.78
C SER A 633 -0.02 -36.82 0.73
N VAL A 634 -0.10 -36.14 -0.42
CA VAL A 634 -0.96 -34.97 -0.61
C VAL A 634 -2.00 -35.21 -1.69
N LEU A 635 -3.22 -34.71 -1.48
CA LEU A 635 -4.26 -34.76 -2.51
C LEU A 635 -3.97 -33.69 -3.57
N VAL A 636 -3.80 -34.12 -4.83
CA VAL A 636 -3.56 -33.18 -5.94
C VAL A 636 -4.90 -32.62 -6.41
N PRO A 637 -5.10 -31.29 -6.43
CA PRO A 637 -6.33 -30.68 -6.95
C PRO A 637 -6.46 -30.98 -8.44
N ASN A 638 -7.70 -31.03 -8.95
CA ASN A 638 -7.99 -31.35 -10.36
C ASN A 638 -7.69 -30.22 -11.35
N VAL A 639 -6.54 -29.54 -11.19
CA VAL A 639 -6.12 -28.46 -12.07
C VAL A 639 -5.25 -29.01 -13.18
N THR A 640 -5.61 -28.73 -14.43
CA THR A 640 -4.75 -29.09 -15.56
C THR A 640 -3.65 -28.05 -15.75
N THR A 641 -2.39 -28.42 -15.51
CA THR A 641 -1.24 -27.55 -15.75
C THR A 641 0.00 -28.37 -16.15
N ALA A 642 0.86 -27.79 -16.98
CA ALA A 642 2.18 -28.34 -17.29
C ALA A 642 3.31 -27.68 -16.47
N GLN A 643 2.95 -26.77 -15.57
CA GLN A 643 3.87 -25.91 -14.83
C GLN A 643 3.76 -26.13 -13.31
N ALA A 644 3.36 -27.32 -12.87
CA ALA A 644 3.21 -27.57 -11.45
C ALA A 644 4.58 -27.63 -10.73
N ARG A 645 4.67 -27.05 -9.53
CA ARG A 645 5.80 -27.18 -8.61
C ARG A 645 5.34 -27.32 -7.17
N ILE A 646 6.13 -28.01 -6.35
CA ILE A 646 5.88 -28.16 -4.91
C ILE A 646 6.84 -27.27 -4.13
N LYS A 647 6.34 -26.63 -3.07
CA LYS A 647 7.13 -25.99 -2.02
C LYS A 647 6.91 -26.74 -0.72
N VAL A 648 7.99 -27.08 -0.01
CA VAL A 648 7.94 -27.61 1.36
C VAL A 648 8.56 -26.57 2.27
N LYS A 649 7.78 -26.03 3.19
CA LYS A 649 8.15 -24.94 4.10
C LYS A 649 8.06 -25.40 5.54
N ALA A 650 8.99 -24.99 6.40
CA ALA A 650 8.89 -25.25 7.83
C ALA A 650 7.70 -24.48 8.45
N SER A 651 6.83 -25.16 9.21
CA SER A 651 5.62 -24.52 9.76
C SER A 651 5.94 -23.47 10.85
N ASN A 652 7.02 -23.67 11.61
CA ASN A 652 7.47 -22.78 12.70
C ASN A 652 8.74 -21.98 12.36
N ASN A 653 9.17 -21.95 11.11
CA ASN A 653 10.43 -21.35 10.71
C ASN A 653 10.32 -20.71 9.30
N VAL A 654 11.34 -19.96 8.89
CA VAL A 654 11.31 -19.15 7.66
C VAL A 654 11.90 -19.86 6.44
N PHE A 655 12.55 -21.01 6.65
CA PHE A 655 13.21 -21.74 5.57
C PHE A 655 12.25 -22.66 4.81
N PHE A 656 12.55 -22.88 3.54
CA PHE A 656 11.78 -23.77 2.67
C PHE A 656 12.67 -24.27 1.53
N ASP A 657 12.14 -25.21 0.74
CA ASP A 657 12.69 -25.53 -0.58
C ASP A 657 11.56 -25.76 -1.61
N ILE A 658 11.90 -25.64 -2.90
CA ILE A 658 10.96 -25.85 -4.01
C ILE A 658 11.47 -26.92 -4.98
N SER A 659 10.55 -27.55 -5.73
CA SER A 659 10.91 -28.37 -6.87
C SER A 659 11.81 -27.59 -7.85
N ASN A 660 12.91 -28.20 -8.28
CA ASN A 660 13.87 -27.65 -9.25
C ASN A 660 13.29 -27.52 -10.67
N ALA A 661 12.25 -28.28 -11.00
CA ALA A 661 11.64 -28.27 -12.33
C ALA A 661 10.16 -28.66 -12.28
N ASN A 662 9.44 -28.29 -13.34
CA ASN A 662 8.00 -28.49 -13.47
C ASN A 662 7.63 -29.97 -13.66
N PHE A 663 6.47 -30.35 -13.14
CA PHE A 663 5.74 -31.57 -13.51
C PHE A 663 4.35 -31.22 -14.07
N SER A 664 3.67 -32.16 -14.72
CA SER A 664 2.31 -31.95 -15.21
C SER A 664 1.26 -32.50 -14.25
N ILE A 665 0.13 -31.82 -14.15
CA ILE A 665 -1.10 -32.37 -13.57
C ILE A 665 -2.08 -32.58 -14.73
N THR A 666 -2.50 -33.83 -14.92
CA THR A 666 -3.52 -34.21 -15.91
C THR A 666 -4.86 -34.38 -15.22
N PRO A 667 -5.99 -34.21 -15.93
CA PRO A 667 -7.31 -34.46 -15.37
C PRO A 667 -7.44 -35.82 -14.68
N GLY A 668 -8.11 -35.84 -13.52
CA GLY A 668 -8.55 -37.05 -12.83
C GLY A 668 -9.47 -37.93 -13.69
N ALA A 669 -9.47 -39.25 -13.45
CA ALA A 669 -10.39 -40.14 -14.13
C ALA A 669 -11.79 -40.06 -13.49
N GLY A 670 -12.67 -39.27 -14.11
CA GLY A 670 -14.07 -39.09 -13.75
C GLY A 670 -14.48 -37.65 -14.03
N ASP A 671 -15.52 -37.45 -14.85
CA ASP A 671 -16.22 -36.16 -14.96
C ASP A 671 -16.92 -35.90 -13.62
N ILE A 672 -16.15 -35.47 -12.62
CA ILE A 672 -16.67 -35.00 -11.34
C ILE A 672 -16.91 -33.50 -11.52
N ASP A 673 -18.16 -33.14 -11.76
CA ASP A 673 -18.61 -31.77 -11.98
C ASP A 673 -18.56 -30.99 -10.66
N TYR A 674 -18.98 -31.58 -9.54
CA TYR A 674 -19.00 -30.92 -8.23
C TYR A 674 -18.41 -31.82 -7.14
N ASP A 675 -17.34 -31.36 -6.46
CA ASP A 675 -16.66 -32.09 -5.37
C ASP A 675 -15.88 -31.08 -4.50
N LEU A 676 -16.15 -31.08 -3.19
CA LEU A 676 -15.53 -30.26 -2.18
C LEU A 676 -14.72 -31.15 -1.22
N ALA A 677 -13.41 -30.90 -1.17
CA ALA A 677 -12.52 -31.61 -0.26
C ALA A 677 -12.19 -30.74 0.96
N ILE A 678 -12.29 -31.30 2.17
CA ILE A 678 -11.63 -30.71 3.34
C ILE A 678 -10.14 -31.08 3.29
N VAL A 679 -9.26 -30.08 3.31
CA VAL A 679 -7.81 -30.29 3.22
C VAL A 679 -7.13 -30.19 4.58
N SER A 680 -7.52 -29.22 5.40
CA SER A 680 -6.95 -29.01 6.72
C SER A 680 -7.89 -28.28 7.67
N VAL A 681 -7.64 -28.44 8.96
CA VAL A 681 -8.24 -27.65 10.04
C VAL A 681 -7.09 -26.99 10.82
N GLN A 682 -7.09 -25.67 10.88
CA GLN A 682 -6.11 -24.84 11.59
C GLN A 682 -6.74 -24.23 12.84
N GLY A 683 -5.94 -23.58 13.69
CA GLY A 683 -6.45 -22.92 14.90
C GLY A 683 -6.96 -23.89 15.99
N LEU A 684 -6.51 -25.15 15.94
CA LEU A 684 -6.75 -26.17 16.96
C LEU A 684 -5.65 -26.20 18.05
N GLU A 685 -4.64 -25.33 17.92
CA GLU A 685 -3.61 -25.08 18.93
C GLU A 685 -3.91 -23.73 19.60
N SER A 686 -3.76 -23.65 20.92
CA SER A 686 -3.98 -22.39 21.65
C SER A 686 -2.88 -21.39 21.27
N GLU A 687 -3.21 -20.36 20.49
CA GLU A 687 -2.28 -19.28 20.10
C GLU A 687 -1.87 -18.37 21.27
N SER A 688 -2.47 -18.57 22.45
CA SER A 688 -2.16 -17.88 23.69
C SER A 688 -2.42 -18.80 24.89
N CYS A 689 -2.07 -18.39 26.11
CA CYS A 689 -2.31 -19.19 27.33
C CYS A 689 -3.81 -19.32 27.74
N GLU A 690 -4.74 -19.11 26.80
CA GLU A 690 -6.19 -19.22 26.99
C GLU A 690 -6.76 -20.45 26.25
N SER A 691 -7.86 -21.01 26.76
CA SER A 691 -8.61 -22.14 26.19
C SER A 691 -9.50 -21.75 24.99
N VAL A 692 -9.20 -20.61 24.36
CA VAL A 692 -9.95 -20.06 23.24
C VAL A 692 -9.31 -20.51 21.93
N LEU A 693 -10.10 -21.16 21.07
CA LEU A 693 -9.68 -21.60 19.75
C LEU A 693 -10.29 -20.68 18.68
N ASP A 694 -9.50 -20.41 17.63
CA ASP A 694 -9.94 -19.76 16.40
C ASP A 694 -9.83 -20.74 15.21
N PRO A 695 -10.72 -21.75 15.13
CA PRO A 695 -10.57 -22.79 14.14
C PRO A 695 -10.89 -22.28 12.73
N LYS A 696 -10.03 -22.65 11.78
CA LYS A 696 -10.20 -22.35 10.35
C LYS A 696 -10.20 -23.66 9.56
N VAL A 697 -11.18 -23.83 8.67
CA VAL A 697 -11.28 -25.04 7.84
C VAL A 697 -11.01 -24.69 6.39
N SER A 698 -9.96 -25.28 5.82
CA SER A 698 -9.61 -25.11 4.41
C SER A 698 -10.40 -26.09 3.55
N VAL A 699 -11.26 -25.56 2.68
CA VAL A 699 -12.10 -26.32 1.74
C VAL A 699 -11.66 -26.04 0.31
N PHE A 700 -11.48 -27.08 -0.49
CA PHE A 700 -11.08 -27.01 -1.89
C PHE A 700 -12.17 -27.50 -2.82
N ASN A 701 -12.43 -26.77 -3.90
CA ASN A 701 -13.21 -27.30 -5.02
C ASN A 701 -12.32 -28.19 -5.88
N VAL A 702 -12.53 -29.50 -5.80
CA VAL A 702 -11.81 -30.49 -6.60
C VAL A 702 -12.65 -31.03 -7.77
N GLY A 703 -13.89 -30.54 -7.92
CA GLY A 703 -14.76 -30.71 -9.09
C GLY A 703 -14.43 -29.74 -10.22
N GLN A 704 -15.05 -29.92 -11.40
CA GLN A 704 -14.81 -29.09 -12.60
C GLN A 704 -15.65 -27.79 -12.65
N GLN A 705 -16.83 -27.79 -12.04
CA GLN A 705 -17.74 -26.66 -12.02
C GLN A 705 -17.43 -25.75 -10.83
N ALA A 706 -17.62 -24.45 -11.00
CA ALA A 706 -17.47 -23.51 -9.90
C ALA A 706 -18.56 -23.75 -8.83
N VAL A 707 -18.15 -23.79 -7.57
CA VAL A 707 -19.06 -23.92 -6.42
C VAL A 707 -19.42 -22.52 -5.93
N THR A 708 -20.73 -22.25 -5.78
CA THR A 708 -21.21 -20.93 -5.36
C THR A 708 -21.70 -20.87 -3.91
N ALA A 709 -22.00 -22.02 -3.30
CA ALA A 709 -22.40 -22.10 -1.91
C ALA A 709 -22.16 -23.51 -1.32
N PHE A 710 -21.78 -23.57 -0.05
CA PHE A 710 -21.67 -24.80 0.74
C PHE A 710 -21.74 -24.48 2.23
N SER A 711 -21.86 -25.51 3.07
CA SER A 711 -21.83 -25.39 4.53
C SER A 711 -20.73 -26.25 5.12
N VAL A 712 -20.00 -25.73 6.10
CA VAL A 712 -19.00 -26.47 6.87
C VAL A 712 -19.52 -26.65 8.28
N SER A 713 -19.50 -27.89 8.77
CA SER A 713 -19.88 -28.27 10.13
C SER A 713 -18.64 -28.67 10.92
N LEU A 714 -18.41 -28.07 12.07
CA LEU A 714 -17.30 -28.36 12.98
C LEU A 714 -17.85 -28.77 14.34
N SER A 715 -17.44 -29.93 14.87
CA SER A 715 -17.85 -30.42 16.19
C SER A 715 -16.66 -30.88 17.02
N PHE A 716 -16.72 -30.64 18.33
CA PHE A 716 -15.70 -31.04 19.28
C PHE A 716 -16.28 -32.10 20.22
N ASP A 717 -15.58 -33.22 20.42
CA ASP A 717 -15.92 -34.28 21.38
C ASP A 717 -17.36 -34.83 21.27
N GLY A 718 -17.95 -34.77 20.08
CA GLY A 718 -19.33 -35.18 19.83
C GLY A 718 -20.40 -34.21 20.32
N ALA A 719 -20.03 -32.96 20.64
CA ALA A 719 -20.96 -31.87 20.90
C ALA A 719 -21.73 -31.46 19.63
N ALA A 720 -22.73 -30.59 19.79
CA ALA A 720 -23.49 -30.07 18.66
C ALA A 720 -22.56 -29.33 17.68
N PRO A 721 -22.66 -29.59 16.36
CA PRO A 721 -21.78 -28.98 15.38
C PRO A 721 -22.09 -27.48 15.22
N LEU A 722 -21.03 -26.67 15.18
CA LEU A 722 -21.07 -25.31 14.69
C LEU A 722 -21.11 -25.35 13.17
N VAL A 723 -22.04 -24.63 12.55
CA VAL A 723 -22.24 -24.66 11.09
C VAL A 723 -22.06 -23.26 10.53
N VAL A 724 -21.13 -23.12 9.58
CA VAL A 724 -20.90 -21.88 8.81
C VAL A 724 -21.33 -22.12 7.38
N ASN A 725 -22.16 -21.21 6.86
CA ASN A 725 -22.57 -21.22 5.45
C ASN A 725 -21.67 -20.27 4.67
N TRP A 726 -21.01 -20.79 3.64
CA TRP A 726 -20.18 -20.01 2.74
C TRP A 726 -20.94 -19.73 1.44
N THR A 727 -20.79 -18.51 0.92
CA THR A 727 -21.30 -18.10 -0.40
C THR A 727 -20.23 -17.34 -1.15
N GLY A 728 -20.05 -17.61 -2.45
CA GLY A 728 -19.04 -16.98 -3.27
C GLY A 728 -18.94 -17.60 -4.66
N SER A 729 -17.74 -17.65 -5.23
CA SER A 729 -17.46 -18.41 -6.45
C SER A 729 -16.09 -19.07 -6.31
N LEU A 730 -16.06 -20.37 -6.04
CA LEU A 730 -14.85 -21.16 -5.88
C LEU A 730 -14.61 -21.97 -7.15
N ALA A 731 -13.64 -21.57 -7.98
CA ALA A 731 -13.36 -22.27 -9.23
C ALA A 731 -12.67 -23.62 -8.99
N SER A 732 -12.61 -24.46 -10.04
CA SER A 732 -11.94 -25.76 -9.96
C SER A 732 -10.46 -25.60 -9.55
N GLY A 733 -10.09 -26.27 -8.46
CA GLY A 733 -8.76 -26.26 -7.85
C GLY A 733 -8.47 -25.08 -6.93
N GLU A 734 -9.42 -24.18 -6.73
CA GLU A 734 -9.31 -23.12 -5.73
C GLU A 734 -9.74 -23.64 -4.35
N GLY A 735 -9.13 -23.06 -3.32
CA GLY A 735 -9.46 -23.30 -1.92
C GLY A 735 -9.87 -22.02 -1.22
N VAL A 736 -10.65 -22.17 -0.15
CA VAL A 736 -11.05 -21.08 0.74
C VAL A 736 -10.96 -21.54 2.18
N ASP A 737 -10.50 -20.64 3.05
CA ASP A 737 -10.53 -20.86 4.50
C ASP A 737 -11.86 -20.35 5.05
N VAL A 738 -12.60 -21.24 5.70
CA VAL A 738 -13.84 -20.92 6.39
C VAL A 738 -13.52 -20.69 7.86
N GLU A 739 -13.61 -19.43 8.27
CA GLU A 739 -13.39 -19.00 9.65
C GLU A 739 -14.66 -19.16 10.48
N PHE A 740 -14.52 -19.65 11.71
CA PHE A 740 -15.65 -19.88 12.61
C PHE A 740 -15.84 -18.75 13.65
N CYS A 741 -14.94 -17.76 13.71
CA CYS A 741 -14.93 -16.71 14.73
C CYS A 741 -15.19 -15.27 14.23
N GLU A 742 -15.41 -15.03 12.93
CA GLU A 742 -15.62 -13.66 12.41
C GLU A 742 -16.96 -13.00 12.81
N SER A 743 -17.94 -13.76 13.35
CA SER A 743 -19.29 -13.23 13.66
C SER A 743 -19.99 -13.80 14.90
N GLY A 744 -19.29 -14.53 15.78
CA GLY A 744 -19.86 -15.18 16.98
C GLY A 744 -18.85 -15.51 18.06
N PRO A 745 -19.27 -15.98 19.25
CA PRO A 745 -18.37 -16.24 20.37
C PRO A 745 -17.38 -17.36 20.03
N CYS A 746 -16.09 -17.12 20.29
CA CYS A 746 -15.00 -18.07 20.06
C CYS A 746 -15.24 -19.41 20.78
N VAL A 747 -14.67 -20.49 20.25
CA VAL A 747 -14.83 -21.83 20.84
C VAL A 747 -13.95 -21.93 22.08
N VAL A 748 -14.57 -22.19 23.24
CA VAL A 748 -13.85 -22.45 24.50
C VAL A 748 -13.96 -23.93 24.83
N LEU A 749 -12.81 -24.60 24.95
CA LEU A 749 -12.74 -26.01 25.37
C LEU A 749 -12.02 -26.14 26.72
N ALA A 750 -12.41 -27.13 27.51
CA ALA A 750 -11.78 -27.41 28.79
C ALA A 750 -10.47 -28.17 28.59
N ASP A 751 -9.41 -27.85 29.34
CA ASP A 751 -8.11 -28.51 29.27
C ASP A 751 -8.18 -30.05 29.17
N GLY A 752 -7.46 -30.62 28.21
CA GLY A 752 -7.41 -32.07 27.98
C GLY A 752 -7.28 -32.43 26.50
N ASP A 753 -7.32 -33.75 26.23
CA ASP A 753 -7.33 -34.28 24.87
C ASP A 753 -8.72 -34.15 24.25
N HIS A 754 -8.79 -33.64 23.04
CA HIS A 754 -10.02 -33.39 22.27
C HIS A 754 -9.95 -34.00 20.88
N VAL A 755 -11.14 -34.20 20.30
CA VAL A 755 -11.32 -34.63 18.92
C VAL A 755 -12.20 -33.62 18.18
N ALA A 756 -11.66 -32.98 17.15
CA ALA A 756 -12.41 -32.16 16.20
C ALA A 756 -12.88 -33.04 15.03
N ASN A 757 -14.18 -33.02 14.73
CA ASN A 757 -14.77 -33.65 13.55
C ASN A 757 -15.39 -32.56 12.67
N VAL A 758 -14.98 -32.52 11.42
CA VAL A 758 -15.40 -31.53 10.44
C VAL A 758 -16.04 -32.24 9.26
N SER A 759 -17.14 -31.68 8.75
CA SER A 759 -17.77 -32.15 7.51
C SER A 759 -18.16 -30.97 6.63
N VAL A 760 -18.08 -31.14 5.31
CA VAL A 760 -18.54 -30.15 4.33
C VAL A 760 -19.76 -30.70 3.60
N GLN A 761 -20.70 -29.82 3.26
CA GLN A 761 -21.88 -30.16 2.50
C GLN A 761 -22.15 -29.11 1.42
N LEU A 762 -22.12 -29.53 0.17
CA LEU A 762 -22.42 -28.67 -0.99
C LEU A 762 -23.89 -28.24 -1.02
N ALA A 763 -24.15 -26.98 -1.40
CA ALA A 763 -25.50 -26.46 -1.57
C ALA A 763 -25.91 -26.44 -3.06
N GLY A 764 -27.05 -27.05 -3.39
CA GLY A 764 -27.67 -26.97 -4.73
C GLY A 764 -27.20 -28.00 -5.75
N ALA A 765 -26.13 -28.74 -5.48
CA ALA A 765 -25.69 -29.92 -6.25
C ALA A 765 -25.26 -31.04 -5.29
N THR A 766 -25.06 -32.24 -5.83
CA THR A 766 -24.54 -33.38 -5.07
C THR A 766 -23.03 -33.35 -5.12
N ASP A 767 -22.37 -33.46 -3.96
CA ASP A 767 -20.95 -33.77 -3.92
C ASP A 767 -20.74 -35.21 -4.41
N GLU A 768 -19.96 -35.36 -5.48
CA GLU A 768 -19.82 -36.64 -6.18
C GLU A 768 -18.72 -37.54 -5.58
N ASN A 769 -17.94 -37.04 -4.61
CA ASN A 769 -16.91 -37.81 -3.93
C ASN A 769 -17.00 -37.72 -2.40
N PRO A 770 -17.95 -38.39 -1.75
CA PRO A 770 -18.19 -38.26 -0.31
C PRO A 770 -17.06 -38.79 0.61
N SER A 771 -15.91 -39.18 0.07
CA SER A 771 -14.78 -39.71 0.84
C SER A 771 -13.80 -38.63 1.34
N ASN A 772 -13.90 -37.40 0.82
CA ASN A 772 -13.11 -36.23 1.22
C ASN A 772 -13.96 -35.14 1.91
N ASP A 773 -15.26 -35.39 2.11
CA ASP A 773 -16.19 -34.48 2.79
C ASP A 773 -15.94 -34.37 4.30
N ASP A 774 -15.28 -35.36 4.90
CA ASP A 774 -15.09 -35.48 6.36
C ASP A 774 -13.61 -35.42 6.75
N TYR A 775 -13.31 -34.74 7.86
CA TYR A 775 -11.97 -34.65 8.44
C TYR A 775 -12.01 -34.79 9.98
N THR A 776 -11.05 -35.51 10.56
CA THR A 776 -10.93 -35.68 12.01
C THR A 776 -9.52 -35.34 12.49
N ALA A 777 -9.42 -34.46 13.48
CA ALA A 777 -8.17 -34.10 14.16
C ALA A 777 -8.23 -34.41 15.65
N ASN A 778 -7.14 -34.92 16.21
CA ASN A 778 -6.95 -35.03 17.66
C ASN A 778 -5.97 -33.94 18.11
N PHE A 779 -6.28 -33.25 19.20
CA PHE A 779 -5.46 -32.16 19.74
C PHE A 779 -5.61 -32.09 21.26
N THR A 780 -4.79 -31.30 21.93
CA THR A 780 -4.84 -31.14 23.39
C THR A 780 -4.89 -29.65 23.72
N THR A 781 -5.82 -29.22 24.58
CA THR A 781 -5.85 -27.85 25.10
C THR A 781 -5.27 -27.81 26.51
N ALA A 782 -4.59 -26.71 26.85
CA ALA A 782 -4.09 -26.47 28.20
C ALA A 782 -4.09 -24.97 28.51
N SER A 783 -4.75 -24.57 29.59
CA SER A 783 -4.76 -23.20 30.10
C SER A 783 -3.52 -22.94 30.95
N GLY A 784 -2.90 -21.76 30.82
CA GLY A 784 -1.63 -21.46 31.48
C GLY A 784 -1.43 -19.99 31.81
N ALA A 785 -0.23 -19.65 32.27
CA ALA A 785 0.22 -18.27 32.39
C ALA A 785 1.52 -18.09 31.60
N GLU A 786 1.65 -16.94 30.93
CA GLU A 786 2.89 -16.58 30.26
C GLU A 786 3.91 -16.14 31.31
N LEU A 787 5.11 -16.71 31.25
CA LEU A 787 6.24 -16.32 32.06
C LEU A 787 7.30 -15.69 31.18
N THR A 788 7.90 -14.61 31.66
CA THR A 788 9.08 -13.99 31.08
C THR A 788 10.24 -14.16 32.04
N TRP A 789 11.29 -14.81 31.56
CA TRP A 789 12.58 -14.91 32.22
C TRP A 789 13.51 -13.85 31.66
N THR A 790 14.11 -13.06 32.54
CA THR A 790 15.15 -12.09 32.22
C THR A 790 16.38 -12.40 33.04
N ILE A 791 17.54 -12.49 32.40
CA ILE A 791 18.83 -12.64 33.09
C ILE A 791 19.85 -11.68 32.52
N VAL A 792 20.48 -10.91 33.40
CA VAL A 792 21.69 -10.12 33.15
C VAL A 792 22.86 -11.00 33.54
N THR A 793 23.73 -11.31 32.58
CA THR A 793 24.91 -12.13 32.85
C THR A 793 26.00 -11.37 33.58
N ASP A 794 26.81 -12.09 34.35
CA ASP A 794 27.96 -11.58 35.06
C ASP A 794 29.23 -11.62 34.16
N ASN A 795 30.44 -11.64 34.74
CA ASN A 795 31.66 -11.77 33.92
C ASN A 795 31.98 -13.23 33.55
N TYR A 796 31.27 -14.22 34.10
CA TYR A 796 31.44 -15.65 33.83
C TYR A 796 30.11 -16.35 33.42
N PRO A 797 29.45 -15.88 32.34
CA PRO A 797 28.13 -16.34 31.89
C PRO A 797 28.05 -17.84 31.58
N GLY A 798 29.19 -18.46 31.23
CA GLY A 798 29.26 -19.86 30.84
C GLY A 798 29.04 -20.84 31.98
N GLU A 799 29.02 -20.34 33.22
CA GLU A 799 28.88 -21.16 34.43
C GLU A 799 27.44 -21.14 34.96
N THR A 800 26.59 -20.25 34.44
CA THR A 800 25.19 -20.06 34.87
C THR A 800 24.21 -20.86 34.02
N THR A 801 23.38 -21.69 34.67
CA THR A 801 22.25 -22.41 34.04
C THR A 801 21.02 -22.28 34.93
N TRP A 802 19.83 -22.47 34.38
CA TRP A 802 18.61 -22.48 35.18
C TRP A 802 17.59 -23.49 34.63
N SER A 803 16.69 -23.92 35.50
CA SER A 803 15.59 -24.82 35.15
C SER A 803 14.36 -24.54 36.00
N VAL A 804 13.18 -24.78 35.43
CA VAL A 804 11.90 -24.78 36.11
C VAL A 804 11.37 -26.20 36.14
N THR A 805 11.06 -26.73 37.33
CA THR A 805 10.47 -28.07 37.50
C THR A 805 9.06 -27.98 38.05
N ASN A 806 8.17 -28.87 37.59
CA ASN A 806 6.81 -29.00 38.14
C ASN A 806 6.79 -29.84 39.43
N ASP A 807 5.63 -29.95 40.08
CA ASP A 807 5.42 -30.74 41.31
C ASP A 807 5.73 -32.25 41.15
N ALA A 808 5.74 -32.77 39.91
CA ALA A 808 6.14 -34.15 39.61
C ALA A 808 7.68 -34.32 39.52
N GLY A 809 8.45 -33.23 39.65
CA GLY A 809 9.90 -33.20 39.54
C GLY A 809 10.44 -33.24 38.12
N SER A 810 9.57 -33.04 37.10
CA SER A 810 9.97 -32.96 35.70
C SER A 810 10.37 -31.54 35.34
N THR A 811 11.49 -31.37 34.64
CA THR A 811 11.90 -30.08 34.06
C THR A 811 10.97 -29.71 32.91
N VAL A 812 10.36 -28.53 32.98
CA VAL A 812 9.41 -28.01 31.98
C VAL A 812 9.98 -26.83 31.18
N TRP A 813 11.03 -26.18 31.70
CA TRP A 813 11.72 -25.07 31.03
C TRP A 813 13.14 -24.95 31.56
N SER A 814 14.11 -24.54 30.75
CA SER A 814 15.52 -24.41 31.16
C SER A 814 16.33 -23.57 30.18
N GLY A 815 17.42 -22.96 30.65
CA GLY A 815 18.32 -22.17 29.82
C GLY A 815 19.75 -22.06 30.36
N GLY A 816 20.59 -21.38 29.60
CA GLY A 816 22.05 -21.36 29.75
C GLY A 816 22.73 -22.65 29.23
N PRO A 817 24.06 -22.74 29.25
CA PRO A 817 25.01 -21.70 29.66
C PRO A 817 25.12 -20.55 28.65
N TYR A 818 25.51 -19.36 29.13
CA TYR A 818 25.53 -18.14 28.31
C TYR A 818 26.95 -17.78 27.84
N ALA A 819 27.07 -17.07 26.71
CA ALA A 819 28.37 -16.79 26.08
C ALA A 819 28.90 -15.36 26.28
N ALA A 820 28.01 -14.37 26.42
CA ALA A 820 28.39 -12.95 26.49
C ALA A 820 28.28 -12.41 27.92
N THR A 821 29.25 -11.61 28.35
CA THR A 821 29.32 -11.00 29.69
C THR A 821 28.50 -9.72 29.76
N GLY A 822 27.87 -9.42 30.90
CA GLY A 822 27.11 -8.18 31.12
C GLY A 822 25.94 -7.97 30.14
N THR A 823 25.39 -9.04 29.58
CA THR A 823 24.36 -9.02 28.54
C THR A 823 23.03 -9.47 29.14
N THR A 824 21.95 -8.78 28.77
CA THR A 824 20.59 -9.18 29.16
C THR A 824 20.02 -10.15 28.13
N TYR A 825 19.60 -11.32 28.60
CA TYR A 825 18.81 -12.29 27.84
C TYR A 825 17.38 -12.28 28.38
N SER A 826 16.40 -12.34 27.49
CA SER A 826 14.99 -12.43 27.83
C SER A 826 14.35 -13.54 27.01
N GLU A 827 13.61 -14.42 27.67
CA GLU A 827 12.92 -15.56 27.06
C GLU A 827 11.52 -15.67 27.68
N SER A 828 10.51 -16.06 26.90
CA SER A 828 9.16 -16.29 27.41
C SER A 828 8.71 -17.73 27.17
N VAL A 829 7.87 -18.26 28.05
CA VAL A 829 7.24 -19.58 27.92
C VAL A 829 5.82 -19.55 28.51
N CYS A 830 4.89 -20.30 27.93
CA CYS A 830 3.60 -20.58 28.57
C CYS A 830 3.73 -21.85 29.41
N LEU A 831 3.45 -21.77 30.72
CA LEU A 831 3.34 -22.95 31.59
C LEU A 831 1.90 -23.10 32.10
N PRO A 832 1.38 -24.34 32.19
CA PRO A 832 0.07 -24.61 32.78
C PRO A 832 -0.08 -24.01 34.19
N TYR A 833 -1.32 -23.79 34.64
CA TYR A 833 -1.54 -23.44 36.05
C TYR A 833 -1.06 -24.57 36.97
N GLY A 834 -0.35 -24.20 38.03
CA GLY A 834 0.32 -25.16 38.89
C GLY A 834 1.49 -24.56 39.65
N CYS A 835 2.06 -25.33 40.56
CA CYS A 835 3.24 -24.92 41.33
C CYS A 835 4.52 -25.45 40.69
N TYR A 836 5.53 -24.59 40.70
CA TYR A 836 6.80 -24.80 40.04
C TYR A 836 7.96 -24.38 40.95
N THR A 837 9.12 -24.96 40.68
CA THR A 837 10.38 -24.60 41.33
C THR A 837 11.36 -24.11 40.27
N LEU A 838 11.70 -22.83 40.31
CA LEU A 838 12.86 -22.29 39.60
C LEU A 838 14.12 -22.70 40.37
N THR A 839 15.13 -23.19 39.66
CA THR A 839 16.48 -23.46 40.17
C THR A 839 17.50 -22.81 39.24
N VAL A 840 18.34 -21.95 39.79
CA VAL A 840 19.46 -21.32 39.09
C VAL A 840 20.74 -21.88 39.67
N ASN A 841 21.64 -22.35 38.81
CA ASN A 841 22.89 -22.98 39.18
C ASN A 841 24.06 -22.18 38.62
N ASP A 842 25.10 -22.05 39.44
CA ASP A 842 26.42 -21.58 39.06
C ASP A 842 27.44 -22.68 39.38
N SER A 843 28.14 -23.13 38.35
CA SER A 843 29.06 -24.26 38.46
C SER A 843 30.35 -23.94 39.25
N TYR A 844 30.75 -22.66 39.34
CA TYR A 844 31.95 -22.26 40.08
C TYR A 844 31.67 -21.99 41.56
N GLY A 845 30.45 -21.56 41.88
CA GLY A 845 29.94 -21.43 43.24
C GLY A 845 30.10 -20.04 43.86
N ASP A 846 30.36 -19.03 43.06
CA ASP A 846 30.45 -17.63 43.47
C ASP A 846 29.21 -16.79 43.10
N GLY A 847 28.26 -17.38 42.38
CA GLY A 847 27.01 -16.75 41.97
C GLY A 847 27.21 -15.69 40.91
N ILE A 848 26.12 -15.03 40.50
CA ILE A 848 26.15 -14.06 39.39
C ILE A 848 26.34 -12.60 39.84
N CYS A 849 26.39 -12.34 41.16
CA CYS A 849 26.60 -11.01 41.75
C CYS A 849 27.39 -11.10 43.08
N CYS A 850 28.18 -10.11 43.50
CA CYS A 850 28.48 -8.82 42.86
C CYS A 850 29.99 -8.52 42.76
N ALA A 851 30.83 -9.40 43.31
CA ALA A 851 32.28 -9.24 43.28
C ALA A 851 32.89 -9.58 41.90
N TYR A 852 32.16 -10.34 41.08
CA TYR A 852 32.62 -10.90 39.81
C TYR A 852 31.71 -10.55 38.62
N GLY A 853 30.82 -9.57 38.77
CA GLY A 853 29.91 -9.09 37.72
C GLY A 853 28.67 -8.45 38.36
N GLN A 854 27.88 -7.69 37.60
CA GLN A 854 26.60 -7.15 38.06
C GLN A 854 25.46 -7.95 37.44
N GLY A 855 25.51 -9.28 37.58
CA GLY A 855 24.49 -10.17 37.05
C GLY A 855 23.27 -10.25 37.98
N SER A 856 22.11 -10.50 37.39
CA SER A 856 20.84 -10.65 38.11
C SER A 856 19.84 -11.40 37.25
N PHE A 857 18.89 -12.10 37.86
CA PHE A 857 17.76 -12.69 37.15
C PHE A 857 16.43 -12.23 37.72
N GLU A 858 15.42 -12.26 36.88
CA GLU A 858 14.03 -11.96 37.20
C GLU A 858 13.11 -12.87 36.39
N LEU A 859 12.10 -13.43 37.05
CA LEU A 859 11.04 -14.23 36.45
C LEU A 859 9.73 -13.50 36.72
N THR A 860 8.99 -13.12 35.68
CA THR A 860 7.73 -12.37 35.80
C THR A 860 6.58 -13.09 35.11
N SER A 861 5.35 -12.88 35.56
CA SER A 861 4.13 -13.27 34.86
C SER A 861 3.06 -12.19 35.04
N GLY A 862 2.41 -11.75 33.96
CA GLY A 862 1.38 -10.68 34.02
C GLY A 862 1.85 -9.36 34.65
N GLY A 863 3.16 -9.06 34.58
CA GLY A 863 3.78 -7.90 35.25
C GLY A 863 4.11 -8.07 36.74
N ALA A 864 3.77 -9.21 37.35
CA ALA A 864 4.18 -9.56 38.71
C ALA A 864 5.51 -10.31 38.72
N VAL A 865 6.43 -9.92 39.62
CA VAL A 865 7.73 -10.61 39.82
C VAL A 865 7.51 -11.87 40.67
N LEU A 866 7.67 -13.04 40.05
CA LEU A 866 7.53 -14.35 40.68
C LEU A 866 8.82 -14.80 41.40
N ALA A 867 9.97 -14.49 40.82
CA ALA A 867 11.27 -14.74 41.44
C ALA A 867 12.31 -13.73 40.94
N SER A 868 13.24 -13.32 41.79
CA SER A 868 14.38 -12.50 41.39
C SER A 868 15.58 -12.77 42.30
N GLY A 869 16.79 -12.54 41.79
CA GLY A 869 18.00 -12.79 42.56
C GLY A 869 19.29 -12.54 41.80
N GLY A 870 20.42 -12.73 42.48
CA GLY A 870 21.75 -12.57 41.89
C GLY A 870 22.88 -12.96 42.83
N GLU A 871 22.71 -12.76 44.14
CA GLU A 871 23.66 -13.21 45.17
C GLU A 871 23.34 -14.62 45.67
N PHE A 872 24.10 -15.62 45.21
CA PHE A 872 24.04 -17.00 45.71
C PHE A 872 25.40 -17.68 45.59
N GLY A 873 25.55 -18.89 46.15
CA GLY A 873 26.76 -19.71 45.95
C GLY A 873 26.64 -20.51 44.66
N SER A 874 26.61 -21.84 44.77
CA SER A 874 26.45 -22.71 43.58
C SER A 874 25.01 -22.89 43.09
N THR A 875 24.01 -22.58 43.91
CA THR A 875 22.60 -22.76 43.52
C THR A 875 21.68 -21.86 44.32
N THR A 876 20.57 -21.45 43.71
CA THR A 876 19.43 -20.84 44.38
C THR A 876 18.14 -21.39 43.79
N SER A 877 17.10 -21.53 44.60
CA SER A 877 15.79 -21.99 44.16
C SER A 877 14.68 -21.11 44.71
N ALA A 878 13.64 -20.91 43.90
CA ALA A 878 12.45 -20.18 44.26
C ALA A 878 11.21 -20.98 43.84
N ASN A 879 10.27 -21.16 44.78
CA ASN A 879 8.99 -21.79 44.48
C ASN A 879 7.98 -20.69 44.12
N PHE A 880 7.24 -20.90 43.04
CA PHE A 880 6.15 -20.02 42.62
C PHE A 880 4.97 -20.88 42.15
N CYS A 881 3.76 -20.34 42.22
CA CYS A 881 2.58 -20.97 41.66
C CYS A 881 1.95 -20.01 40.66
N LEU A 882 1.46 -20.58 39.56
CA LEU A 882 0.68 -19.90 38.55
C LEU A 882 -0.77 -20.23 38.86
N ASP A 883 -1.50 -19.24 39.37
CA ASP A 883 -2.92 -19.36 39.63
C ASP A 883 -3.71 -18.76 38.46
N ALA A 884 -4.88 -19.33 38.17
CA ALA A 884 -5.79 -18.74 37.22
C ALA A 884 -6.20 -17.33 37.69
N PRO A 885 -6.27 -16.32 36.79
CA PRO A 885 -6.69 -14.99 37.18
C PRO A 885 -8.12 -15.03 37.73
N SER A 886 -8.34 -14.45 38.92
CA SER A 886 -9.68 -14.15 39.40
C SER A 886 -10.23 -13.00 38.57
N VAL A 887 -11.27 -13.25 37.77
CA VAL A 887 -11.95 -12.22 36.98
C VAL A 887 -13.19 -11.80 37.77
N PRO A 888 -13.20 -10.61 38.40
CA PRO A 888 -14.39 -10.11 39.08
C PRO A 888 -15.41 -9.67 38.03
N GLY A 889 -16.65 -10.08 38.18
CA GLY A 889 -17.75 -9.65 37.32
C GLY A 889 -19.03 -10.41 37.62
N CYS A 890 -20.13 -10.07 36.96
CA CYS A 890 -21.39 -10.74 37.21
C CYS A 890 -21.35 -12.21 36.74
N THR A 891 -21.52 -13.16 37.67
CA THR A 891 -21.57 -14.60 37.37
C THR A 891 -22.98 -15.13 37.09
N ASP A 892 -24.01 -14.27 37.15
CA ASP A 892 -25.40 -14.68 36.89
C ASP A 892 -25.70 -14.66 35.38
N PRO A 893 -25.92 -15.82 34.73
CA PRO A 893 -26.17 -15.91 33.29
C PRO A 893 -27.47 -15.25 32.83
N THR A 894 -28.32 -14.79 33.76
CA THR A 894 -29.58 -14.09 33.48
C THR A 894 -29.45 -12.57 33.54
N ALA A 895 -28.29 -12.04 33.94
CA ALA A 895 -28.02 -10.61 34.00
C ALA A 895 -27.54 -10.04 32.66
N THR A 896 -27.87 -8.78 32.38
CA THR A 896 -27.48 -8.09 31.12
C THR A 896 -25.99 -7.83 31.00
N ASN A 897 -25.28 -7.77 32.12
CA ASN A 897 -23.83 -7.66 32.18
C ASN A 897 -23.16 -8.95 32.66
N TYR A 898 -23.80 -10.10 32.44
CA TYR A 898 -23.19 -11.41 32.66
C TYR A 898 -21.84 -11.47 31.97
N ASN A 899 -20.79 -11.74 32.74
CA ASN A 899 -19.46 -11.92 32.21
C ASN A 899 -19.14 -13.43 32.25
N PRO A 900 -19.16 -14.14 31.10
CA PRO A 900 -18.84 -15.58 31.06
C PRO A 900 -17.39 -15.89 31.46
N GLN A 901 -16.51 -14.89 31.50
CA GLN A 901 -15.14 -15.02 31.99
C GLN A 901 -15.03 -14.73 33.49
N ALA A 902 -16.08 -14.22 34.15
CA ALA A 902 -16.04 -13.93 35.59
C ALA A 902 -16.00 -15.21 36.42
N THR A 903 -14.97 -15.33 37.26
CA THR A 903 -14.76 -16.44 38.17
C THR A 903 -15.13 -16.08 39.62
N GLU A 904 -15.42 -14.81 39.89
CA GLU A 904 -15.88 -14.28 41.18
C GLU A 904 -16.98 -13.22 40.99
N ASP A 905 -18.10 -13.39 41.69
CA ASP A 905 -19.22 -12.42 41.68
C ASP A 905 -18.85 -11.16 42.47
N ASP A 906 -18.74 -10.03 41.76
CA ASP A 906 -18.41 -8.73 42.35
C ASP A 906 -19.65 -7.91 42.76
N GLY A 907 -20.85 -8.47 42.60
CA GLY A 907 -22.12 -7.82 42.91
C GLY A 907 -22.58 -6.81 41.85
N SER A 908 -21.96 -6.81 40.66
CA SER A 908 -22.31 -5.90 39.57
C SER A 908 -23.55 -6.32 38.76
N CYS A 909 -24.16 -7.49 39.00
CA CYS A 909 -25.25 -8.03 38.18
C CYS A 909 -26.44 -7.07 38.01
N ILE A 910 -26.81 -6.80 36.74
CA ILE A 910 -27.95 -5.98 36.32
C ILE A 910 -29.07 -6.90 35.81
N GLU A 911 -30.23 -6.90 36.48
CA GLU A 911 -31.41 -7.67 36.06
C GLU A 911 -31.85 -7.29 34.64
N ALA A 912 -32.16 -8.30 33.81
CA ALA A 912 -32.70 -8.11 32.47
C ALA A 912 -34.20 -7.77 32.51
N VAL A 913 -34.55 -6.61 31.95
CA VAL A 913 -35.91 -6.15 31.68
C VAL A 913 -36.09 -6.18 30.17
N ALA A 914 -36.84 -7.18 29.69
CA ALA A 914 -37.11 -7.39 28.27
C ALA A 914 -38.20 -6.42 27.76
N GLY A 915 -37.96 -5.80 26.60
CA GLY A 915 -38.89 -4.92 25.90
C GLY A 915 -38.19 -4.13 24.78
N CYS A 916 -38.92 -3.30 24.04
CA CYS A 916 -38.34 -2.51 22.95
C CYS A 916 -37.44 -1.38 23.49
N THR A 917 -36.17 -1.41 23.10
CA THR A 917 -35.10 -0.51 23.54
C THR A 917 -34.83 0.65 22.57
N ASP A 918 -35.42 0.64 21.36
CA ASP A 918 -35.28 1.70 20.37
C ASP A 918 -36.25 2.86 20.66
N GLU A 919 -35.71 4.04 20.95
CA GLU A 919 -36.48 5.27 21.24
C GLU A 919 -37.37 5.74 20.07
N ASN A 920 -37.13 5.24 18.85
CA ASN A 920 -37.89 5.59 17.64
C ASN A 920 -39.03 4.60 17.34
N ALA A 921 -39.15 3.52 18.10
CA ALA A 921 -40.23 2.56 17.94
C ALA A 921 -41.51 3.00 18.69
N CYS A 922 -42.66 2.63 18.14
CA CYS A 922 -43.99 2.98 18.66
C CYS A 922 -44.29 2.38 20.05
N ASN A 923 -43.56 1.35 20.44
CA ASN A 923 -43.69 0.66 21.72
C ASN A 923 -42.40 0.66 22.55
N TYR A 924 -41.54 1.67 22.36
CA TYR A 924 -40.36 1.90 23.20
C TYR A 924 -40.69 1.84 24.70
N ASP A 925 -39.92 1.06 25.45
CA ASP A 925 -39.98 0.96 26.91
C ASP A 925 -38.66 1.46 27.53
N ALA A 926 -38.72 2.63 28.17
CA ALA A 926 -37.56 3.24 28.82
C ALA A 926 -37.01 2.44 30.02
N SER A 927 -37.73 1.41 30.48
CA SER A 927 -37.26 0.47 31.52
C SER A 927 -36.63 -0.80 30.95
N ALA A 928 -36.79 -1.07 29.65
CA ALA A 928 -36.16 -2.20 28.99
C ALA A 928 -34.66 -1.97 28.81
N ASN A 929 -33.87 -2.99 29.15
CA ASN A 929 -32.42 -3.02 28.94
C ASN A 929 -31.99 -4.27 28.14
N GLN A 930 -32.97 -5.03 27.64
CA GLN A 930 -32.79 -6.18 26.76
C GLN A 930 -33.86 -6.13 25.67
N GLU A 931 -33.40 -6.05 24.41
CA GLU A 931 -34.29 -6.07 23.25
C GLU A 931 -34.90 -7.47 23.07
N ASP A 932 -36.22 -7.56 22.98
CA ASP A 932 -36.96 -8.82 22.82
C ASP A 932 -37.57 -9.00 21.43
N GLY A 933 -37.27 -8.08 20.51
CA GLY A 933 -37.80 -8.08 19.15
C GLY A 933 -39.25 -7.61 19.07
N SER A 934 -39.76 -6.97 20.13
CA SER A 934 -41.11 -6.42 20.13
C SER A 934 -41.23 -5.07 19.43
N CYS A 935 -40.13 -4.39 19.04
CA CYS A 935 -40.20 -3.05 18.43
C CYS A 935 -41.12 -2.97 17.20
N GLU A 936 -42.16 -2.15 17.29
CA GLU A 936 -43.12 -1.84 16.23
C GLU A 936 -42.82 -0.45 15.66
N TYR A 937 -42.74 -0.32 14.33
CA TYR A 937 -42.49 0.95 13.64
C TYR A 937 -43.73 1.40 12.84
N PRO A 938 -43.89 2.70 12.54
CA PRO A 938 -45.00 3.18 11.72
C PRO A 938 -44.94 2.55 10.32
N ALA A 939 -46.04 1.95 9.86
CA ALA A 939 -46.12 1.37 8.53
C ALA A 939 -46.40 2.47 7.48
N PRO A 940 -45.61 2.58 6.40
CA PRO A 940 -45.85 3.58 5.36
C PRO A 940 -47.13 3.29 4.57
N ILE A 941 -47.93 4.33 4.28
CA ILE A 941 -49.18 4.22 3.51
C ILE A 941 -48.86 4.41 2.02
N VAL A 942 -49.06 3.39 1.19
CA VAL A 942 -48.84 3.48 -0.27
C VAL A 942 -50.16 3.83 -0.96
N THR A 943 -50.20 4.94 -1.69
CA THR A 943 -51.34 5.36 -2.53
C THR A 943 -50.96 5.30 -4.01
N SER A 944 -51.91 5.58 -4.90
CA SER A 944 -51.66 5.67 -6.36
C SER A 944 -50.76 6.84 -6.76
N CYS A 945 -50.52 7.81 -5.86
CA CYS A 945 -49.76 9.03 -6.14
C CYS A 945 -48.42 9.08 -5.41
N GLY A 946 -48.18 8.20 -4.41
CA GLY A 946 -46.89 8.11 -3.70
C GLY A 946 -46.97 7.29 -2.42
N THR A 947 -45.87 7.25 -1.67
CA THR A 947 -45.76 6.59 -0.36
C THR A 947 -45.73 7.65 0.74
N CYS A 948 -46.70 7.63 1.66
CA CYS A 948 -46.83 8.60 2.74
C CYS A 948 -46.01 8.18 3.97
N GLU A 949 -45.33 9.14 4.58
CA GLU A 949 -44.70 9.01 5.89
C GLU A 949 -45.68 9.44 6.98
N VAL A 950 -46.06 8.49 7.85
CA VAL A 950 -47.01 8.69 8.94
C VAL A 950 -46.38 8.38 10.29
N ASP A 951 -46.90 8.97 11.37
CA ASP A 951 -46.49 8.66 12.74
C ASP A 951 -47.10 7.34 13.25
N CYS A 952 -46.72 6.93 14.47
CA CYS A 952 -47.23 5.73 15.14
C CYS A 952 -48.76 5.73 15.38
N GLY A 953 -49.43 6.87 15.22
CA GLY A 953 -50.88 7.01 15.25
C GLY A 953 -51.54 7.01 13.87
N GLY A 954 -50.76 6.89 12.78
CA GLY A 954 -51.22 7.02 11.40
C GLY A 954 -51.47 8.48 10.98
N THR A 955 -50.97 9.45 11.73
CA THR A 955 -51.10 10.87 11.44
C THR A 955 -50.02 11.30 10.45
N CYS A 956 -50.37 12.15 9.50
CA CYS A 956 -49.40 12.67 8.56
C CYS A 956 -48.32 13.53 9.24
N LEU A 957 -47.06 13.34 8.85
CA LEU A 957 -45.93 14.12 9.35
C LEU A 957 -45.67 15.42 8.55
N ALA A 958 -46.17 15.52 7.32
CA ALA A 958 -46.04 16.69 6.45
C ALA A 958 -47.32 16.89 5.60
N ASP A 959 -48.13 17.86 6.00
CA ASP A 959 -49.41 18.24 5.39
C ASP A 959 -49.42 19.79 5.30
N ALA A 960 -49.17 20.31 4.09
CA ALA A 960 -48.94 21.71 3.81
C ALA A 960 -50.24 22.52 3.72
N ASP A 961 -51.34 21.92 3.29
CA ASP A 961 -52.63 22.59 3.11
C ASP A 961 -53.66 22.27 4.21
N LEU A 962 -53.32 21.34 5.10
CA LEU A 962 -54.05 20.91 6.30
C LEU A 962 -55.36 20.18 6.01
N ASP A 963 -55.47 19.51 4.86
CA ASP A 963 -56.64 18.73 4.49
C ASP A 963 -56.65 17.30 5.07
N GLY A 964 -55.55 16.87 5.70
CA GLY A 964 -55.39 15.58 6.35
C GLY A 964 -54.77 14.49 5.47
N ILE A 965 -54.31 14.84 4.26
CA ILE A 965 -53.53 13.99 3.36
C ILE A 965 -52.07 14.49 3.39
N CYS A 966 -51.10 13.58 3.35
CA CYS A 966 -49.70 14.00 3.27
C CYS A 966 -49.36 14.57 1.91
N ASP A 967 -48.53 15.60 1.86
CA ASP A 967 -48.02 16.23 0.62
C ASP A 967 -47.52 15.20 -0.38
N ALA A 968 -46.80 14.17 0.10
CA ALA A 968 -46.26 13.08 -0.71
C ALA A 968 -47.32 12.14 -1.33
N CYS A 969 -48.58 12.30 -0.95
CA CYS A 969 -49.74 11.50 -1.35
C CYS A 969 -50.84 12.33 -2.02
N GLU A 970 -50.58 13.61 -2.30
CA GLU A 970 -51.48 14.48 -3.03
C GLU A 970 -51.39 14.24 -4.54
N CYS A 971 -52.55 14.21 -5.22
CA CYS A 971 -52.65 14.09 -6.66
C CYS A 971 -53.15 15.42 -7.25
N ALA A 972 -52.32 16.15 -7.99
CA ALA A 972 -52.73 17.40 -8.65
C ALA A 972 -53.52 17.13 -9.94
N GLY A 973 -54.73 17.68 -10.05
CA GLY A 973 -55.59 17.49 -11.23
C GLY A 973 -56.86 18.34 -11.22
N CYS A 974 -57.57 18.41 -12.35
CA CYS A 974 -58.78 19.23 -12.45
C CYS A 974 -59.93 18.60 -11.65
N GLN A 975 -60.42 19.30 -10.62
CA GLN A 975 -61.50 18.82 -9.74
C GLN A 975 -62.91 19.27 -10.20
N ASP A 976 -63.03 20.01 -11.31
CA ASP A 976 -64.33 20.45 -11.83
C ASP A 976 -64.96 19.40 -12.74
N GLU A 977 -66.04 18.76 -12.28
CA GLU A 977 -66.79 17.72 -13.03
C GLU A 977 -67.31 18.18 -14.40
N THR A 978 -67.37 19.49 -14.66
CA THR A 978 -67.84 20.04 -15.94
C THR A 978 -66.72 20.31 -16.94
N ALA A 979 -65.46 20.15 -16.53
CA ALA A 979 -64.30 20.27 -17.38
C ALA A 979 -64.08 18.99 -18.20
N CYS A 980 -63.56 19.13 -19.41
CA CYS A 980 -63.25 18.01 -20.29
C CYS A 980 -62.07 17.14 -19.77
N ASN A 981 -61.26 17.64 -18.83
CA ASN A 981 -60.17 16.90 -18.18
C ASN A 981 -60.35 16.68 -16.67
N TYR A 982 -61.61 16.59 -16.22
CA TYR A 982 -61.92 16.24 -14.83
C TYR A 982 -61.23 14.93 -14.40
N ASP A 983 -60.55 14.98 -13.25
CA ASP A 983 -59.95 13.82 -12.59
C ASP A 983 -60.54 13.64 -11.20
N ALA A 984 -61.31 12.56 -11.02
CA ALA A 984 -61.96 12.22 -9.76
C ALA A 984 -60.98 11.75 -8.66
N THR A 985 -59.70 11.56 -8.99
CA THR A 985 -58.65 11.17 -8.03
C THR A 985 -57.79 12.36 -7.59
N ALA A 986 -58.01 13.54 -8.15
CA ALA A 986 -57.28 14.75 -7.78
C ALA A 986 -57.65 15.21 -6.37
N THR A 987 -56.64 15.31 -5.50
CA THR A 987 -56.78 15.87 -4.14
C THR A 987 -56.31 17.32 -4.08
N ASP A 988 -55.49 17.78 -5.04
CA ASP A 988 -55.01 19.17 -5.15
C ASP A 988 -55.47 19.81 -6.50
N PRO A 989 -55.99 21.06 -6.52
CA PRO A 989 -56.45 21.73 -7.74
C PRO A 989 -55.38 21.93 -8.83
N GLY A 990 -55.61 21.31 -9.99
CA GLY A 990 -54.90 21.54 -11.25
C GLY A 990 -55.71 22.33 -12.29
N GLU A 991 -55.09 22.60 -13.46
CA GLU A 991 -55.69 23.34 -14.57
C GLU A 991 -56.87 22.60 -15.24
N CYS A 992 -58.01 23.27 -15.45
CA CYS A 992 -59.23 22.73 -16.07
C CYS A 992 -59.50 23.36 -17.45
N PHE A 993 -59.94 22.58 -18.44
CA PHE A 993 -60.40 23.10 -19.75
C PHE A 993 -61.82 22.62 -20.14
N TYR A 994 -62.53 23.42 -20.95
CA TYR A 994 -63.96 23.25 -21.27
C TYR A 994 -64.22 23.27 -22.78
N ALA A 995 -65.37 22.75 -23.22
CA ALA A 995 -65.80 22.73 -24.62
C ALA A 995 -66.38 24.08 -25.10
N ASP A 996 -66.23 24.38 -26.40
CA ASP A 996 -66.78 25.60 -27.03
C ASP A 996 -68.30 25.53 -27.24
N PRO A 997 -69.07 26.64 -27.12
CA PRO A 997 -70.53 26.62 -27.25
C PRO A 997 -71.02 26.10 -28.61
N GLY A 998 -71.93 25.11 -28.60
CA GLY A 998 -72.48 24.44 -29.79
C GLY A 998 -71.73 23.17 -30.21
N PHE A 999 -70.65 22.83 -29.50
CA PHE A 999 -69.84 21.63 -29.70
C PHE A 999 -69.66 20.87 -28.37
N ASN A 1000 -69.43 19.56 -28.44
CA ASN A 1000 -68.99 18.77 -27.29
C ASN A 1000 -67.44 18.79 -27.15
N CYS A 1001 -66.89 18.14 -26.12
CA CYS A 1001 -65.44 18.10 -25.82
C CYS A 1001 -64.55 17.48 -26.91
N ASP A 1002 -65.14 16.84 -27.95
CA ASP A 1002 -64.42 16.33 -29.12
C ASP A 1002 -64.55 17.20 -30.39
N GLY A 1003 -65.31 18.29 -30.31
CA GLY A 1003 -65.46 19.27 -31.39
C GLY A 1003 -66.54 18.93 -32.43
N THR A 1004 -67.55 18.13 -32.08
CA THR A 1004 -68.67 17.79 -33.00
C THR A 1004 -69.93 18.67 -32.79
N PRO A 1005 -70.61 19.14 -33.88
CA PRO A 1005 -71.81 19.99 -33.78
C PRO A 1005 -73.08 19.21 -33.43
N LEU A 1006 -74.04 19.85 -32.74
CA LEU A 1006 -75.18 19.18 -32.10
C LEU A 1006 -76.50 19.06 -32.92
N CYS A 1007 -76.62 19.56 -34.17
CA CYS A 1007 -77.80 19.34 -35.03
C CYS A 1007 -77.42 19.07 -36.49
N THR A 1008 -78.14 18.17 -37.16
CA THR A 1008 -77.80 17.67 -38.51
C THR A 1008 -78.66 18.26 -39.64
N GLU A 1009 -79.80 18.88 -39.30
CA GLU A 1009 -80.81 19.37 -40.24
C GLU A 1009 -80.67 20.87 -40.58
N ASP A 1010 -79.70 21.56 -39.97
CA ASP A 1010 -79.26 22.91 -40.37
C ASP A 1010 -78.28 22.79 -41.55
N LEU A 1011 -78.84 22.70 -42.75
CA LEU A 1011 -78.10 22.41 -43.98
C LEU A 1011 -77.23 23.58 -44.44
N ASN A 1012 -77.51 24.79 -43.98
CA ASN A 1012 -76.71 25.97 -44.31
C ASN A 1012 -75.72 26.39 -43.20
N GLY A 1013 -75.79 25.74 -42.02
CA GLY A 1013 -74.82 25.85 -40.93
C GLY A 1013 -74.90 27.17 -40.16
N ASN A 1014 -76.08 27.82 -40.12
CA ASN A 1014 -76.27 29.11 -39.45
C ASN A 1014 -76.81 29.01 -38.01
N GLY A 1015 -76.99 27.79 -37.51
CA GLY A 1015 -77.46 27.46 -36.17
C GLY A 1015 -78.99 27.40 -36.03
N ALA A 1016 -79.77 27.40 -37.12
CA ALA A 1016 -81.22 27.26 -37.05
C ALA A 1016 -81.82 26.59 -38.30
N VAL A 1017 -82.82 25.73 -38.12
CA VAL A 1017 -83.56 25.11 -39.24
C VAL A 1017 -84.67 26.06 -39.69
N GLU A 1018 -84.44 26.78 -40.79
CA GLU A 1018 -85.35 27.84 -41.25
C GLU A 1018 -85.65 27.79 -42.76
N VAL A 1019 -86.25 28.86 -43.30
CA VAL A 1019 -86.68 28.87 -44.72
C VAL A 1019 -85.50 28.64 -45.67
N GLY A 1020 -84.29 29.06 -45.27
CA GLY A 1020 -83.07 28.80 -46.01
C GLY A 1020 -82.87 27.31 -46.29
N ASP A 1021 -83.02 26.47 -45.27
CA ASP A 1021 -82.84 25.03 -45.35
C ASP A 1021 -83.96 24.35 -46.15
N VAL A 1022 -85.20 24.83 -46.00
CA VAL A 1022 -86.35 24.34 -46.81
C VAL A 1022 -86.11 24.61 -48.29
N LEU A 1023 -85.55 25.77 -48.62
CA LEU A 1023 -85.24 26.11 -50.01
C LEU A 1023 -84.10 25.25 -50.58
N LEU A 1024 -83.16 24.81 -49.76
CA LEU A 1024 -82.10 23.90 -50.19
C LEU A 1024 -82.66 22.52 -50.54
N VAL A 1025 -83.51 21.94 -49.69
CA VAL A 1025 -84.18 20.66 -49.99
C VAL A 1025 -85.12 20.79 -51.20
N LEU A 1026 -85.85 21.90 -51.32
CA LEU A 1026 -86.73 22.13 -52.47
C LEU A 1026 -85.97 22.38 -53.78
N ALA A 1027 -84.75 22.90 -53.73
CA ALA A 1027 -83.92 23.12 -54.92
C ALA A 1027 -83.51 21.81 -55.60
N GLU A 1028 -83.36 20.73 -54.82
CA GLU A 1028 -83.05 19.40 -55.32
C GLU A 1028 -84.29 18.48 -55.39
N PHE A 1029 -85.50 19.02 -55.22
CA PHE A 1029 -86.72 18.21 -55.19
C PHE A 1029 -86.96 17.45 -56.51
N GLY A 1030 -87.06 16.13 -56.42
CA GLY A 1030 -87.11 15.22 -57.57
C GLY A 1030 -85.75 14.79 -58.10
N CYS A 1031 -84.66 15.03 -57.36
CA CYS A 1031 -83.35 14.48 -57.63
C CYS A 1031 -83.35 12.95 -57.39
N GLU A 1032 -82.71 12.20 -58.29
CA GLU A 1032 -82.72 10.72 -58.30
C GLU A 1032 -81.34 10.06 -58.15
N ALA A 1033 -80.26 10.85 -58.01
CA ALA A 1033 -78.92 10.35 -57.73
C ALA A 1033 -77.98 11.49 -57.25
N ASP A 1034 -77.08 11.17 -56.30
CA ASP A 1034 -76.08 12.07 -55.71
C ASP A 1034 -76.67 13.37 -55.10
N CYS A 1035 -77.86 13.27 -54.51
CA CYS A 1035 -78.55 14.41 -53.92
C CYS A 1035 -77.95 14.73 -52.54
N THR A 1036 -77.64 16.01 -52.30
CA THR A 1036 -76.96 16.44 -51.07
C THR A 1036 -77.92 16.72 -49.93
N THR A 1037 -79.21 16.81 -50.24
CA THR A 1037 -80.29 17.17 -49.30
C THR A 1037 -81.30 16.02 -49.08
N ASP A 1038 -80.88 14.79 -49.36
CA ASP A 1038 -81.61 13.56 -49.01
C ASP A 1038 -81.44 13.29 -47.51
N LEU A 1039 -82.49 13.61 -46.74
CA LEU A 1039 -82.50 13.51 -45.28
C LEU A 1039 -82.99 12.14 -44.81
N THR A 1040 -83.70 11.41 -45.67
CA THR A 1040 -84.14 10.04 -45.39
C THR A 1040 -83.04 9.01 -45.66
N GLY A 1041 -82.05 9.37 -46.48
CA GLY A 1041 -80.96 8.51 -46.92
C GLY A 1041 -81.39 7.44 -47.92
N ASP A 1042 -82.52 7.62 -48.61
CA ASP A 1042 -83.06 6.65 -49.56
C ASP A 1042 -82.54 6.83 -51.00
N GLY A 1043 -81.72 7.86 -51.22
CA GLY A 1043 -81.06 8.22 -52.47
C GLY A 1043 -81.84 9.22 -53.33
N PHE A 1044 -83.04 9.64 -52.91
CA PHE A 1044 -83.92 10.55 -53.63
C PHE A 1044 -84.28 11.75 -52.75
N VAL A 1045 -84.52 12.93 -53.35
CA VAL A 1045 -85.13 14.04 -52.61
C VAL A 1045 -86.61 14.09 -52.95
N ALA A 1046 -87.43 13.55 -52.05
CA ALA A 1046 -88.86 13.39 -52.21
C ALA A 1046 -89.64 14.19 -51.16
N VAL A 1047 -90.96 13.99 -51.14
CA VAL A 1047 -91.85 14.66 -50.18
C VAL A 1047 -91.44 14.34 -48.74
N ASP A 1048 -90.92 13.13 -48.49
CA ASP A 1048 -90.58 12.67 -47.15
C ASP A 1048 -89.38 13.45 -46.56
N ASP A 1049 -88.38 13.80 -47.37
CA ASP A 1049 -87.25 14.66 -46.96
C ASP A 1049 -87.70 16.07 -46.60
N VAL A 1050 -88.62 16.63 -47.39
CA VAL A 1050 -89.23 17.93 -47.10
C VAL A 1050 -90.05 17.86 -45.81
N LEU A 1051 -90.72 16.75 -45.55
CA LEU A 1051 -91.50 16.57 -44.32
C LEU A 1051 -90.62 16.40 -43.08
N ILE A 1052 -89.45 15.76 -43.19
CA ILE A 1052 -88.48 15.68 -42.09
C ILE A 1052 -88.00 17.07 -41.73
N LEU A 1053 -87.54 17.85 -42.71
CA LEU A 1053 -87.07 19.20 -42.46
C LEU A 1053 -88.19 20.11 -41.92
N LEU A 1054 -89.42 19.98 -42.45
CA LEU A 1054 -90.58 20.72 -41.94
C LEU A 1054 -91.03 20.29 -40.53
N SER A 1055 -90.73 19.05 -40.11
CA SER A 1055 -91.08 18.57 -38.77
C SER A 1055 -90.30 19.26 -37.65
N VAL A 1056 -89.11 19.76 -37.98
CA VAL A 1056 -88.21 20.50 -37.08
C VAL A 1056 -88.06 21.96 -37.50
N PHE A 1057 -88.84 22.43 -38.46
CA PHE A 1057 -88.75 23.80 -38.96
C PHE A 1057 -89.06 24.84 -37.87
N GLY A 1058 -88.14 25.78 -37.68
CA GLY A 1058 -88.19 26.82 -36.67
C GLY A 1058 -87.46 26.50 -35.37
N THR A 1059 -86.71 25.39 -35.29
CA THR A 1059 -85.84 25.06 -34.15
C THR A 1059 -84.47 25.74 -34.28
N SER A 1060 -83.93 26.23 -33.16
CA SER A 1060 -82.55 26.72 -33.06
C SER A 1060 -81.65 25.64 -32.47
N CYS A 1061 -80.48 25.43 -33.06
CA CYS A 1061 -79.49 24.47 -32.62
C CYS A 1061 -78.59 25.05 -31.53
N GLN A 1062 -79.07 25.03 -30.29
CA GLN A 1062 -78.28 25.33 -29.09
C GLN A 1062 -78.16 24.11 -28.20
#